data_AF-A0A847PAR4-F1
#
_entry.id   AF-A0A847PAR4-F1
#
_cell.length_a   1.000
_cell.length_b   1.000
_cell.length_c   1.000
_cell.angle_alpha   90.00
_cell.angle_beta   90.00
_cell.angle_gamma   90.00
#
_symmetry.space_group_name_H-M   'P 1'
#
loop_
_entity.id
_entity.type
_entity.pdbx_description
1 polymer ?
#
loop_
_entity_poly.entity_id
_entity_poly.type
_entity_poly.pdbx_seq_one_letter_code
_entity_poly.pdbx_strand_id
1 'polypeptide(L)'
;MGRVVKNLGLYLILIVLVVSMVNVFMTPEQAQKQYSEISYSSFLSELEQGRVRTLQIRNNTLPGESSSAVLRGELKDGSRFLTYGVDVSSLADAAAKKGVTVTIEAPQKTSWWMTVLSSLFPTLLLIGVWIFFLYNMQGGGGKVMSFAKSKAKLFLDNRPKVTFADVAGCDESKEELQEVIHFLKDPAKFTRLGAKVPRGVLLLGPPGTGKTLLARAAAGEADVPFFSVSGSDFVEMFVGVGAARVRDLFEQAKKYQPCIIFIDEMDAVGRHRGAGLGGGHDEREQTLNQLLVELDGFDEASSTILIAATNRPDILDPALLRPGRFDRHIVVDRPDVNGREAILKVHSKDKRLADDVDLSVLARRTPGFVGADLANLINEAALLSARHGRSDIGMEELEEGIERVMAGPERRSRLISDKEKKIIAYHEVGHAIVAKVLPDSDPVHKISIIPRGHAALGYTLQLPEEDRFLMSRSDLLNRICILLSGRVAEELVFGDVTSGAANDLERSTHTARQMVTELGMSERLGLVKLGRKREEIFLGRDISEDRNYSEEVAYAIDQEVKSIIDSCYERTRDILTENRELLDKISGILLEREVLDGKEFEALMNGEELPPKPEKNGTNEAEEPQEPEALESSEASEAETPEELLSTEPSAPEDVPPLPDDRTDALPQKDFWA
;
A
#
# COMPACT_ATOMS: atom_id res chain seq x y z
N MET A 1 16.43 -22.75 4.96
CA MET A 1 16.18 -22.76 3.50
C MET A 1 17.04 -23.76 2.72
N GLY A 2 18.37 -23.82 2.89
CA GLY A 2 19.33 -24.47 1.98
C GLY A 2 18.98 -25.81 1.30
N ARG A 3 18.40 -26.81 2.00
CA ARG A 3 18.02 -28.09 1.36
C ARG A 3 16.90 -27.97 0.33
N VAL A 4 15.92 -27.07 0.53
CA VAL A 4 14.83 -26.88 -0.44
C VAL A 4 15.33 -26.16 -1.69
N VAL A 5 16.18 -25.14 -1.51
CA VAL A 5 16.80 -24.39 -2.61
C VAL A 5 17.73 -25.29 -3.44
N LYS A 6 18.56 -26.13 -2.80
CA LYS A 6 19.42 -27.10 -3.52
C LYS A 6 18.61 -28.09 -4.35
N ASN A 7 17.48 -28.59 -3.84
CA ASN A 7 16.60 -29.47 -4.61
C ASN A 7 15.92 -28.72 -5.77
N LEU A 8 15.39 -27.51 -5.55
CA LEU A 8 14.76 -26.71 -6.62
C LEU A 8 15.74 -26.40 -7.77
N GLY A 9 16.97 -25.99 -7.45
CA GLY A 9 17.99 -25.71 -8.45
C GLY A 9 18.34 -26.94 -9.29
N LEU A 10 18.42 -28.11 -8.67
CA LEU A 10 18.69 -29.37 -9.37
C LEU A 10 17.53 -29.77 -10.30
N TYR A 11 16.27 -29.56 -9.90
CA TYR A 11 15.12 -29.76 -10.77
C TYR A 11 15.06 -28.75 -11.93
N LEU A 12 15.42 -27.49 -11.70
CA LEU A 12 15.44 -26.46 -12.75
C LEU A 12 16.53 -26.74 -13.79
N ILE A 13 17.73 -27.15 -13.36
CA ILE A 13 18.81 -27.63 -14.26
C ILE A 13 18.34 -28.84 -15.08
N LEU A 14 17.65 -29.81 -14.46
CA LEU A 14 17.13 -30.99 -15.16
C LEU A 14 16.09 -30.60 -16.23
N ILE A 15 15.18 -29.68 -15.93
CA ILE A 15 14.17 -29.17 -16.88
C ILE A 15 14.86 -28.46 -18.04
N VAL A 16 15.82 -27.56 -17.78
CA VAL A 16 16.59 -26.87 -18.82
C VAL A 16 17.36 -27.86 -19.72
N LEU A 17 17.94 -28.92 -19.14
CA LEU A 17 18.66 -29.94 -19.89
C LEU A 17 17.73 -30.78 -20.78
N VAL A 18 16.55 -31.18 -20.28
CA VAL A 18 15.55 -31.88 -21.09
C VAL A 18 14.99 -30.98 -22.19
N VAL A 19 14.67 -29.72 -21.91
CA VAL A 19 14.20 -28.76 -22.92
C VAL A 19 15.26 -28.52 -23.99
N SER A 20 16.53 -28.33 -23.60
CA SER A 20 17.65 -28.17 -24.53
C SER A 20 17.83 -29.40 -25.43
N MET A 21 17.80 -30.61 -24.86
CA MET A 21 17.91 -31.85 -25.63
C MET A 21 16.72 -32.06 -26.58
N VAL A 22 15.49 -31.77 -26.13
CA VAL A 22 14.30 -31.78 -27.01
C VAL A 22 14.45 -30.77 -28.14
N ASN A 23 14.95 -29.56 -27.87
CA ASN A 23 15.13 -28.53 -28.90
C ASN A 23 16.12 -28.98 -29.98
N VAL A 24 17.26 -29.58 -29.59
CA VAL A 24 18.27 -30.15 -30.51
C VAL A 24 17.70 -31.30 -31.36
N PHE A 25 16.78 -32.12 -30.83
CA PHE A 25 16.11 -33.17 -31.61
C PHE A 25 14.86 -32.70 -32.37
N MET A 26 14.28 -31.55 -32.04
CA MET A 26 13.09 -30.98 -32.69
C MET A 26 13.40 -29.90 -33.74
N THR A 27 14.61 -29.35 -33.78
CA THR A 27 15.08 -28.63 -34.97
C THR A 27 15.28 -29.63 -36.11
N PRO A 28 14.42 -29.68 -37.16
CA PRO A 28 14.78 -30.40 -38.37
C PRO A 28 16.02 -29.74 -38.96
N GLU A 29 16.87 -30.51 -39.64
CA GLU A 29 18.10 -30.03 -40.26
C GLU A 29 17.78 -29.06 -41.42
N GLN A 30 17.55 -27.79 -41.08
CA GLN A 30 17.45 -26.68 -42.02
C GLN A 30 18.84 -26.39 -42.58
N ALA A 31 19.30 -27.27 -43.47
CA ALA A 31 20.48 -27.04 -44.30
C ALA A 31 20.26 -25.77 -45.14
N GLN A 32 20.74 -24.64 -44.60
CA GLN A 32 20.34 -23.28 -44.95
C GLN A 32 20.91 -22.81 -46.29
N LYS A 33 20.48 -23.46 -47.38
CA LYS A 33 20.73 -22.99 -48.74
C LYS A 33 19.74 -21.86 -49.04
N GLN A 34 20.28 -20.65 -49.11
CA GLN A 34 19.54 -19.42 -49.32
C GLN A 34 18.90 -19.41 -50.72
N TYR A 35 17.58 -19.56 -50.78
CA TYR A 35 16.75 -19.32 -51.97
C TYR A 35 15.92 -18.06 -51.72
N SER A 36 15.83 -17.17 -52.70
CA SER A 36 14.84 -16.09 -52.69
C SER A 36 13.47 -16.63 -53.10
N GLU A 37 12.44 -16.38 -52.30
CA GLU A 37 11.08 -16.73 -52.69
C GLU A 37 10.56 -15.70 -53.70
N ILE A 38 10.11 -16.17 -54.87
CA ILE A 38 9.55 -15.32 -55.93
C ILE A 38 8.12 -15.76 -56.25
N SER A 39 7.27 -14.81 -56.66
CA SER A 39 5.91 -15.15 -57.06
C SER A 39 5.90 -16.01 -58.33
N TYR A 40 4.88 -16.86 -58.49
CA TYR A 40 4.76 -17.74 -59.65
C TYR A 40 4.66 -16.97 -60.98
N SER A 41 3.99 -15.80 -60.97
CA SER A 41 3.93 -14.92 -62.15
C SER A 41 5.27 -14.23 -62.43
N SER A 42 6.05 -13.86 -61.41
CA SER A 42 7.44 -13.40 -61.58
C SER A 42 8.29 -14.49 -62.24
N PHE A 43 8.22 -15.73 -61.72
CA PHE A 43 8.93 -16.88 -62.30
C PHE A 43 8.54 -17.14 -63.76
N LEU A 44 7.25 -17.09 -64.10
CA LEU A 44 6.80 -17.22 -65.49
C LEU A 44 7.39 -16.11 -66.38
N SER A 45 7.47 -14.86 -65.92
CA SER A 45 8.10 -13.78 -66.69
C SER A 45 9.62 -13.97 -66.87
N GLU A 46 10.33 -14.45 -65.84
CA GLU A 46 11.76 -14.79 -65.93
C GLU A 46 12.02 -15.97 -66.90
N LEU A 47 11.13 -16.96 -66.90
CA LEU A 47 11.15 -18.08 -67.84
C LEU A 47 10.79 -17.62 -69.26
N GLU A 48 9.88 -16.64 -69.40
CA GLU A 48 9.51 -16.07 -70.68
C GLU A 48 10.65 -15.30 -71.33
N GLN A 49 11.29 -14.43 -70.55
CA GLN A 49 12.50 -13.65 -70.91
C GLN A 49 13.76 -14.53 -71.04
N GLY A 50 13.66 -15.84 -70.77
CA GLY A 50 14.76 -16.79 -70.92
C GLY A 50 15.92 -16.57 -69.96
N ARG A 51 15.66 -15.99 -68.77
CA ARG A 51 16.68 -15.72 -67.74
C ARG A 51 16.90 -16.88 -66.78
N VAL A 52 15.99 -17.87 -66.73
CA VAL A 52 16.19 -19.13 -65.99
C VAL A 52 17.31 -19.97 -66.64
N ARG A 53 18.16 -20.59 -65.82
CA ARG A 53 19.26 -21.48 -66.23
C ARG A 53 18.96 -22.95 -65.90
N THR A 54 18.51 -23.21 -64.69
CA THR A 54 18.14 -24.55 -64.20
C THR A 54 16.78 -24.52 -63.51
N LEU A 55 16.02 -25.61 -63.61
CA LEU A 55 14.71 -25.77 -62.98
C LEU A 55 14.57 -27.18 -62.38
N GLN A 56 14.66 -27.26 -61.05
CA GLN A 56 14.36 -28.44 -60.27
C GLN A 56 12.87 -28.43 -59.89
N ILE A 57 12.15 -29.48 -60.29
CA ILE A 57 10.74 -29.68 -59.98
C ILE A 57 10.63 -30.78 -58.93
N ARG A 58 10.19 -30.42 -57.72
CA ARG A 58 9.89 -31.38 -56.66
C ARG A 58 8.37 -31.42 -56.43
N ASN A 59 7.73 -32.39 -57.05
CA ASN A 59 6.30 -32.66 -56.85
C ASN A 59 6.06 -33.09 -55.40
N ASN A 60 5.17 -32.38 -54.70
CA ASN A 60 4.79 -32.69 -53.32
C ASN A 60 3.34 -33.20 -53.26
N THR A 61 3.00 -34.08 -54.20
CA THR A 61 1.64 -34.62 -54.36
C THR A 61 1.31 -35.59 -53.22
N LEU A 62 0.55 -35.11 -52.24
CA LEU A 62 -0.16 -35.98 -51.31
C LEU A 62 -1.31 -36.70 -52.03
N PRO A 63 -1.64 -37.97 -51.71
CA PRO A 63 -2.71 -38.69 -52.40
C PRO A 63 -4.09 -38.09 -52.08
N GLY A 64 -4.63 -37.31 -53.01
CA GLY A 64 -6.01 -36.77 -52.95
C GLY A 64 -6.15 -35.25 -53.09
N GLU A 65 -5.05 -34.50 -53.11
CA GLU A 65 -5.08 -33.03 -53.20
C GLU A 65 -4.54 -32.50 -54.55
N SER A 66 -4.89 -31.25 -54.89
CA SER A 66 -4.46 -30.61 -56.14
C SER A 66 -2.93 -30.53 -56.25
N SER A 67 -2.40 -30.96 -57.39
CA SER A 67 -0.96 -31.13 -57.67
C SER A 67 -0.16 -29.82 -57.57
N SER A 68 0.28 -29.50 -56.34
CA SER A 68 1.28 -28.47 -56.06
C SER A 68 2.69 -29.06 -56.11
N ALA A 69 3.63 -28.26 -56.61
CA ALA A 69 5.05 -28.61 -56.65
C ALA A 69 5.91 -27.43 -56.23
N VAL A 70 7.01 -27.74 -55.55
CA VAL A 70 8.04 -26.76 -55.23
C VAL A 70 8.99 -26.67 -56.41
N LEU A 71 9.05 -25.49 -57.03
CA LEU A 71 9.98 -25.15 -58.09
C LEU A 71 11.19 -24.47 -57.45
N ARG A 72 12.38 -25.00 -57.71
CA ARG A 72 13.66 -24.42 -57.28
C ARG A 72 14.54 -24.26 -58.50
N GLY A 73 15.30 -23.19 -58.59
CA GLY A 73 16.16 -22.99 -59.76
C GLY A 73 17.25 -21.97 -59.55
N GLU A 74 18.07 -21.82 -60.58
CA GLU A 74 19.10 -20.79 -60.68
C GLU A 74 18.81 -19.94 -61.92
N LEU A 75 18.85 -18.62 -61.76
CA LEU A 75 18.82 -17.65 -62.85
C LEU A 75 20.22 -17.52 -63.47
N LYS A 76 20.32 -16.92 -64.66
CA LYS A 76 21.60 -16.74 -65.38
C LYS A 76 22.57 -15.77 -64.70
N ASP A 77 22.09 -14.99 -63.73
CA ASP A 77 22.90 -14.15 -62.84
C ASP A 77 23.50 -14.92 -61.64
N GLY A 78 23.14 -16.20 -61.46
CA GLY A 78 23.58 -17.04 -60.35
C GLY A 78 22.69 -16.97 -59.10
N SER A 79 21.66 -16.12 -59.09
CA SER A 79 20.68 -16.07 -58.00
C SER A 79 19.80 -17.33 -57.99
N ARG A 80 19.44 -17.81 -56.80
CA ARG A 80 18.65 -19.03 -56.63
C ARG A 80 17.27 -18.71 -56.11
N PHE A 81 16.26 -19.15 -56.84
CA PHE A 81 14.86 -18.87 -56.52
C PHE A 81 14.12 -20.12 -56.05
N LEU A 82 13.06 -19.88 -55.27
CA LEU A 82 12.03 -20.85 -54.91
C LEU A 82 10.66 -20.26 -55.26
N THR A 83 9.76 -21.07 -55.82
CA THR A 83 8.36 -20.70 -56.02
C THR A 83 7.46 -21.94 -55.98
N TYR A 84 6.15 -21.74 -55.93
CA TYR A 84 5.15 -22.79 -55.84
C TYR A 84 4.29 -22.79 -57.11
N GLY A 85 4.26 -23.92 -57.82
CA GLY A 85 3.49 -24.10 -59.05
C GLY A 85 2.32 -25.06 -58.87
N VAL A 86 1.22 -24.81 -59.58
CA VAL A 86 0.06 -25.72 -59.70
C VAL A 86 -0.03 -26.20 -61.15
N ASP A 87 -0.25 -27.50 -61.34
CA ASP A 87 -0.21 -28.19 -62.64
C ASP A 87 1.06 -27.94 -63.47
N VAL A 88 2.18 -28.40 -62.92
CA VAL A 88 3.51 -28.36 -63.55
C VAL A 88 3.65 -29.17 -64.84
N SER A 89 2.65 -29.97 -65.22
CA SER A 89 2.77 -30.99 -66.26
C SER A 89 3.21 -30.41 -67.61
N SER A 90 2.61 -29.29 -68.01
CA SER A 90 2.93 -28.54 -69.24
C SER A 90 4.20 -27.67 -69.11
N LEU A 91 4.60 -27.33 -67.89
CA LEU A 91 5.64 -26.33 -67.62
C LEU A 91 7.05 -26.89 -67.81
N ALA A 92 7.26 -28.19 -67.52
CA ALA A 92 8.51 -28.88 -67.80
C ALA A 92 8.85 -28.84 -69.31
N ASP A 93 7.87 -29.14 -70.17
CA ASP A 93 8.01 -29.10 -71.63
C ASP A 93 8.26 -27.68 -72.15
N ALA A 94 7.59 -26.68 -71.58
CA ALA A 94 7.77 -25.28 -71.94
C ALA A 94 9.18 -24.77 -71.59
N ALA A 95 9.70 -25.13 -70.42
CA ALA A 95 11.05 -24.79 -69.98
C ALA A 95 12.12 -25.49 -70.83
N ALA A 96 11.96 -26.78 -71.12
CA ALA A 96 12.87 -27.56 -71.95
C ALA A 96 12.99 -26.98 -73.37
N LYS A 97 11.86 -26.57 -73.99
CA LYS A 97 11.85 -25.91 -75.32
C LYS A 97 12.57 -24.56 -75.36
N LYS A 98 12.79 -23.91 -74.21
CA LYS A 98 13.61 -22.68 -74.08
C LYS A 98 15.07 -22.94 -73.67
N GLY A 99 15.51 -24.21 -73.66
CA GLY A 99 16.89 -24.60 -73.36
C GLY A 99 17.25 -24.60 -71.88
N VAL A 100 16.26 -24.58 -70.97
CA VAL A 100 16.49 -24.70 -69.52
C VAL A 100 16.78 -26.15 -69.16
N THR A 101 17.78 -26.40 -68.31
CA THR A 101 18.01 -27.74 -67.77
C THR A 101 16.98 -28.05 -66.69
N VAL A 102 16.02 -28.91 -67.01
CA VAL A 102 14.97 -29.37 -66.07
C VAL A 102 15.43 -30.64 -65.36
N THR A 103 15.14 -30.76 -64.06
CA THR A 103 15.43 -31.97 -63.27
C THR A 103 14.23 -32.26 -62.35
N ILE A 104 13.78 -33.51 -62.25
CA ILE A 104 12.63 -33.89 -61.45
C ILE A 104 13.10 -34.77 -60.29
N GLU A 105 12.81 -34.36 -59.05
CA GLU A 105 13.20 -35.08 -57.84
C GLU A 105 12.01 -35.88 -57.28
N ALA A 106 12.21 -37.18 -57.05
CA ALA A 106 11.23 -38.03 -56.39
C ALA A 106 11.19 -37.76 -54.86
N PRO A 107 10.00 -37.77 -54.22
CA PRO A 107 9.89 -37.53 -52.78
C PRO A 107 10.58 -38.66 -51.99
N GLN A 108 11.60 -38.32 -51.21
CA GLN A 108 12.28 -39.28 -50.36
C GLN A 108 11.37 -39.71 -49.20
N LYS A 109 11.21 -41.03 -49.03
CA LYS A 109 10.49 -41.61 -47.90
C LYS A 109 11.41 -41.62 -46.67
N THR A 110 11.10 -40.78 -45.69
CA THR A 110 11.69 -40.89 -44.35
C THR A 110 11.41 -42.28 -43.78
N SER A 111 12.42 -42.89 -43.15
CA SER A 111 12.30 -44.26 -42.63
C SER A 111 11.39 -44.26 -41.40
N TRP A 112 10.23 -44.92 -41.50
CA TRP A 112 9.17 -44.88 -40.48
C TRP A 112 9.65 -45.23 -39.06
N TRP A 113 10.62 -46.13 -38.93
CA TRP A 113 11.21 -46.54 -37.66
C TRP A 113 12.00 -45.43 -36.96
N MET A 114 12.61 -44.49 -37.71
CA MET A 114 13.26 -43.31 -37.11
C MET A 114 12.23 -42.35 -36.52
N THR A 115 11.09 -42.14 -37.21
CA THR A 115 9.98 -41.32 -36.68
C THR A 115 9.34 -41.94 -35.44
N VAL A 116 9.23 -43.27 -35.39
CA VAL A 116 8.77 -43.98 -34.18
C VAL A 116 9.78 -43.82 -33.05
N LEU A 117 11.08 -44.02 -33.31
CA LEU A 117 12.12 -43.94 -32.28
C LEU A 117 12.27 -42.53 -31.68
N SER A 118 12.25 -41.48 -32.51
CA SER A 118 12.35 -40.09 -32.05
C SER A 118 11.12 -39.60 -31.29
N SER A 119 9.93 -40.16 -31.57
CA SER A 119 8.69 -39.87 -30.84
C SER A 119 8.58 -40.65 -29.52
N LEU A 120 9.01 -41.91 -29.51
CA LEU A 120 8.86 -42.77 -28.34
C LEU A 120 9.93 -42.50 -27.26
N PHE A 121 11.15 -42.08 -27.64
CA PHE A 121 12.25 -41.85 -26.70
C PHE A 121 11.97 -40.73 -25.67
N PRO A 122 11.52 -39.51 -26.05
CA PRO A 122 11.15 -38.47 -25.06
C PRO A 122 10.01 -38.92 -24.15
N THR A 123 9.03 -39.64 -24.71
CA THR A 123 7.86 -40.14 -23.97
C THR A 123 8.26 -41.16 -22.90
N LEU A 124 9.15 -42.11 -23.23
CA LEU A 124 9.68 -43.09 -22.28
C LEU A 124 10.57 -42.45 -21.21
N LEU A 125 11.39 -41.46 -21.58
CA LEU A 125 12.22 -40.70 -20.62
C LEU A 125 11.35 -39.98 -19.59
N LEU A 126 10.26 -39.33 -20.03
CA LEU A 126 9.33 -38.62 -19.16
C LEU A 126 8.63 -39.60 -18.19
N ILE A 127 8.18 -40.77 -18.68
CA ILE A 127 7.62 -41.83 -17.82
C ILE A 127 8.64 -42.32 -16.78
N GLY A 128 9.90 -42.54 -17.16
CA GLY A 128 10.97 -42.95 -16.25
C GLY A 128 11.21 -41.93 -15.13
N VAL A 129 11.25 -40.64 -15.47
CA VAL A 129 11.36 -39.53 -14.50
C VAL A 129 10.13 -39.50 -13.58
N TRP A 130 8.92 -39.72 -14.11
CA TRP A 130 7.68 -39.72 -13.32
C TRP A 130 7.64 -40.86 -12.29
N ILE A 131 8.09 -42.06 -12.67
CA ILE A 131 8.25 -43.21 -11.76
C ILE A 131 9.30 -42.92 -10.68
N PHE A 132 10.42 -42.27 -11.03
CA PHE A 132 11.44 -41.85 -10.07
C PHE A 132 10.91 -40.83 -9.05
N PHE A 133 10.03 -39.90 -9.45
CA PHE A 133 9.36 -39.00 -8.52
C PHE A 133 8.43 -39.73 -7.54
N LEU A 134 7.61 -40.67 -8.02
CA LEU A 134 6.74 -41.48 -7.16
C LEU A 134 7.53 -42.24 -6.09
N TYR A 135 8.64 -42.88 -6.49
CA TYR A 135 9.49 -43.65 -5.58
C TYR A 135 10.14 -42.78 -4.48
N ASN A 136 10.50 -41.52 -4.80
CA ASN A 136 11.06 -40.59 -3.83
C ASN A 136 9.99 -39.92 -2.94
N MET A 137 8.74 -39.79 -3.40
CA MET A 137 7.66 -39.21 -2.59
C MET A 137 7.13 -40.15 -1.50
N GLN A 138 7.23 -41.48 -1.68
CA GLN A 138 6.60 -42.45 -0.80
C GLN A 138 7.19 -42.49 0.63
N GLY A 139 8.38 -41.92 0.86
CA GLY A 139 8.97 -41.73 2.20
C GLY A 139 8.45 -40.51 2.98
N GLY A 140 7.50 -39.73 2.44
CA GLY A 140 7.15 -38.39 2.96
C GLY A 140 5.93 -38.26 3.88
N GLY A 141 5.25 -39.36 4.22
CA GLY A 141 3.87 -39.36 4.74
C GLY A 141 3.56 -38.47 5.96
N GLY A 142 4.54 -38.18 6.82
CA GLY A 142 4.34 -37.35 8.02
C GLY A 142 4.12 -35.85 7.77
N LYS A 143 4.43 -35.31 6.58
CA LYS A 143 4.46 -33.85 6.35
C LYS A 143 3.10 -33.19 6.09
N VAL A 144 2.12 -33.90 5.53
CA VAL A 144 0.80 -33.29 5.25
C VAL A 144 0.09 -32.88 6.54
N MET A 145 0.18 -33.73 7.58
CA MET A 145 -0.34 -33.44 8.93
C MET A 145 0.35 -32.28 9.66
N SER A 146 1.45 -31.73 9.13
CA SER A 146 2.12 -30.56 9.72
C SER A 146 1.60 -29.20 9.20
N PHE A 147 0.78 -29.20 8.13
CA PHE A 147 0.08 -27.99 7.65
C PHE A 147 -1.24 -27.71 8.38
N ALA A 148 -1.86 -28.74 8.96
CA ALA A 148 -3.16 -28.64 9.64
C ALA A 148 -3.08 -28.17 11.10
N LYS A 149 -1.87 -28.08 11.68
CA LYS A 149 -1.66 -27.55 13.03
C LYS A 149 -1.54 -26.03 12.99
N SER A 150 -2.13 -25.37 13.98
CA SER A 150 -2.01 -23.93 14.19
C SER A 150 -0.54 -23.55 14.44
N LYS A 151 -0.14 -22.39 13.92
CA LYS A 151 1.15 -21.75 14.25
C LYS A 151 1.10 -20.97 15.56
N ALA A 152 0.05 -21.16 16.38
CA ALA A 152 0.01 -20.72 17.76
C ALA A 152 1.33 -21.10 18.48
N LYS A 153 2.10 -20.08 18.86
CA LYS A 153 3.44 -20.26 19.43
C LYS A 153 3.32 -20.90 20.81
N LEU A 154 3.64 -22.20 20.89
CA LEU A 154 3.77 -22.96 22.13
C LEU A 154 4.97 -22.46 22.95
N PHE A 155 4.81 -21.31 23.60
CA PHE A 155 5.63 -20.90 24.73
C PHE A 155 4.96 -21.39 26.01
N LEU A 156 5.72 -22.08 26.87
CA LEU A 156 5.25 -22.58 28.17
C LEU A 156 5.23 -21.50 29.26
N ASP A 157 5.53 -20.25 28.90
CA ASP A 157 5.62 -19.07 29.77
C ASP A 157 4.70 -17.94 29.22
N ASN A 158 3.47 -18.32 28.83
CA ASN A 158 2.55 -17.49 28.06
C ASN A 158 1.66 -16.55 28.91
N ARG A 159 2.22 -16.06 30.03
CA ARG A 159 1.59 -15.07 30.91
C ARG A 159 2.14 -13.68 30.58
N PRO A 160 1.34 -12.72 30.08
CA PRO A 160 1.85 -11.41 29.74
C PRO A 160 2.22 -10.62 31.01
N LYS A 161 3.39 -9.97 30.98
CA LYS A 161 3.87 -9.09 32.07
C LYS A 161 3.21 -7.71 32.10
N VAL A 162 2.46 -7.38 31.06
CA VAL A 162 1.73 -6.11 30.89
C VAL A 162 0.46 -6.15 31.75
N THR A 163 0.17 -5.06 32.45
CA THR A 163 -0.97 -4.91 33.37
C THR A 163 -1.77 -3.66 33.03
N PHE A 164 -2.89 -3.42 33.72
CA PHE A 164 -3.67 -2.18 33.55
C PHE A 164 -2.92 -0.90 33.97
N ALA A 165 -1.77 -1.00 34.65
CA ALA A 165 -0.87 0.13 34.95
C ALA A 165 0.03 0.56 33.76
N ASP A 166 0.02 -0.24 32.69
CA ASP A 166 0.78 -0.04 31.45
C ASP A 166 -0.12 0.40 30.28
N VAL A 167 -1.40 0.66 30.57
CA VAL A 167 -2.42 1.13 29.63
C VAL A 167 -3.03 2.42 30.19
N ALA A 168 -3.36 3.39 29.35
CA ALA A 168 -3.90 4.69 29.76
C ALA A 168 -4.86 5.25 28.69
N GLY A 169 -5.73 6.19 29.07
CA GLY A 169 -6.63 6.89 28.16
C GLY A 169 -7.80 6.04 27.61
N CYS A 170 -8.25 5.04 28.38
CA CYS A 170 -9.39 4.18 28.08
C CYS A 170 -9.95 3.54 29.37
N ASP A 171 -10.16 4.37 30.40
CA ASP A 171 -10.41 3.87 31.76
C ASP A 171 -11.81 3.27 31.93
N GLU A 172 -12.80 3.70 31.15
CA GLU A 172 -14.11 3.06 31.00
C GLU A 172 -13.95 1.64 30.41
N SER A 173 -13.13 1.51 29.35
CA SER A 173 -12.84 0.22 28.71
C SER A 173 -12.12 -0.75 29.65
N LYS A 174 -11.33 -0.23 30.60
CA LYS A 174 -10.73 -1.03 31.69
C LYS A 174 -11.76 -1.47 32.70
N GLU A 175 -12.67 -0.59 33.13
CA GLU A 175 -13.70 -0.91 34.14
C GLU A 175 -14.63 -2.02 33.63
N GLU A 176 -15.10 -1.95 32.37
CA GLU A 176 -15.89 -3.02 31.76
C GLU A 176 -15.12 -4.35 31.66
N LEU A 177 -13.82 -4.32 31.33
CA LEU A 177 -12.97 -5.51 31.36
C LEU A 177 -12.66 -5.99 32.79
N GLN A 178 -12.76 -5.13 33.81
CA GLN A 178 -12.51 -5.52 35.18
C GLN A 178 -13.60 -6.46 35.72
N GLU A 179 -14.84 -6.36 35.23
CA GLU A 179 -15.88 -7.39 35.47
C GLU A 179 -15.45 -8.77 34.94
N VAL A 180 -14.90 -8.79 33.72
CA VAL A 180 -14.43 -10.00 33.01
C VAL A 180 -13.24 -10.64 33.73
N ILE A 181 -12.31 -9.81 34.24
CA ILE A 181 -11.15 -10.23 35.05
C ILE A 181 -11.59 -10.76 36.41
N HIS A 182 -12.57 -10.13 37.08
CA HIS A 182 -13.09 -10.62 38.35
C HIS A 182 -13.71 -12.02 38.21
N PHE A 183 -14.35 -12.33 37.08
CA PHE A 183 -14.79 -13.70 36.79
C PHE A 183 -13.62 -14.67 36.68
N LEU A 184 -12.56 -14.34 35.92
CA LEU A 184 -11.38 -15.22 35.77
C LEU A 184 -10.67 -15.48 37.11
N LYS A 185 -10.68 -14.52 38.05
CA LYS A 185 -10.08 -14.65 39.38
C LYS A 185 -10.91 -15.47 40.38
N ASP A 186 -12.25 -15.42 40.33
CA ASP A 186 -13.14 -16.25 41.18
C ASP A 186 -14.42 -16.67 40.40
N PRO A 187 -14.33 -17.67 39.49
CA PRO A 187 -15.50 -18.13 38.73
C PRO A 187 -16.63 -18.64 39.64
N ALA A 188 -16.25 -19.33 40.72
CA ALA A 188 -17.18 -19.98 41.64
C ALA A 188 -18.11 -19.00 42.37
N LYS A 189 -17.69 -17.74 42.58
CA LYS A 189 -18.57 -16.67 43.09
C LYS A 189 -19.72 -16.33 42.13
N PHE A 190 -19.46 -16.29 40.83
CA PHE A 190 -20.47 -15.97 39.82
C PHE A 190 -21.40 -17.18 39.57
N THR A 191 -20.85 -18.39 39.46
CA THR A 191 -21.65 -19.63 39.29
C THR A 191 -22.62 -19.84 40.47
N ARG A 192 -22.18 -19.57 41.72
CA ARG A 192 -23.05 -19.65 42.92
C ARG A 192 -24.23 -18.68 42.91
N LEU A 193 -24.13 -17.58 42.17
CA LEU A 193 -25.19 -16.57 42.02
C LEU A 193 -26.08 -16.81 40.78
N GLY A 194 -25.80 -17.85 39.98
CA GLY A 194 -26.49 -18.09 38.71
C GLY A 194 -26.21 -17.04 37.63
N ALA A 195 -25.16 -16.23 37.79
CA ALA A 195 -24.77 -15.23 36.82
C ALA A 195 -24.21 -15.91 35.56
N LYS A 196 -24.75 -15.54 34.39
CA LYS A 196 -24.21 -16.02 33.11
C LYS A 196 -22.93 -15.27 32.75
N VAL A 197 -21.92 -16.03 32.36
CA VAL A 197 -20.59 -15.54 31.99
C VAL A 197 -20.64 -15.01 30.54
N PRO A 198 -20.09 -13.82 30.24
CA PRO A 198 -19.93 -13.39 28.85
C PRO A 198 -18.95 -14.31 28.13
N ARG A 199 -19.39 -14.92 27.02
CA ARG A 199 -18.56 -15.88 26.27
C ARG A 199 -17.55 -15.18 25.36
N GLY A 200 -17.88 -13.96 24.91
CA GLY A 200 -17.11 -13.21 23.94
C GLY A 200 -17.18 -11.71 24.19
N VAL A 201 -16.00 -11.10 24.31
CA VAL A 201 -15.83 -9.65 24.38
C VAL A 201 -15.30 -9.15 23.04
N LEU A 202 -15.98 -8.18 22.43
CA LEU A 202 -15.55 -7.55 21.19
C LEU A 202 -15.08 -6.12 21.49
N LEU A 203 -13.78 -5.87 21.30
CA LEU A 203 -13.16 -4.56 21.41
C LEU A 203 -13.33 -3.81 20.08
N LEU A 204 -14.05 -2.69 20.14
CA LEU A 204 -14.37 -1.81 19.02
C LEU A 204 -13.53 -0.53 19.08
N GLY A 205 -13.30 0.10 17.94
CA GLY A 205 -12.71 1.45 17.86
C GLY A 205 -11.63 1.57 16.78
N PRO A 206 -11.04 2.76 16.56
CA PRO A 206 -10.02 3.01 15.55
C PRO A 206 -8.76 2.12 15.67
N PRO A 207 -7.97 1.94 14.60
CA PRO A 207 -6.64 1.34 14.71
C PRO A 207 -5.75 2.16 15.65
N GLY A 208 -4.81 1.50 16.32
CA GLY A 208 -3.82 2.16 17.19
C GLY A 208 -4.33 2.64 18.56
N THR A 209 -5.62 2.50 18.91
CA THR A 209 -6.17 2.80 20.26
C THR A 209 -5.79 1.76 21.34
N GLY A 210 -4.87 0.84 21.05
CA GLY A 210 -4.31 -0.07 22.04
C GLY A 210 -5.17 -1.31 22.37
N LYS A 211 -6.23 -1.63 21.61
CA LYS A 211 -7.08 -2.83 21.81
C LYS A 211 -6.29 -4.12 22.12
N THR A 212 -5.26 -4.41 21.33
CA THR A 212 -4.35 -5.58 21.49
C THR A 212 -3.51 -5.51 22.77
N LEU A 213 -3.16 -4.31 23.24
CA LEU A 213 -2.45 -4.08 24.49
C LEU A 213 -3.39 -4.24 25.69
N LEU A 214 -4.59 -3.68 25.61
CA LEU A 214 -5.65 -3.78 26.62
C LEU A 214 -6.07 -5.25 26.85
N ALA A 215 -6.24 -6.05 25.79
CA ALA A 215 -6.53 -7.47 25.91
C ALA A 215 -5.38 -8.28 26.56
N ARG A 216 -4.11 -7.94 26.29
CA ARG A 216 -2.94 -8.53 26.96
C ARG A 216 -2.88 -8.12 28.43
N ALA A 217 -3.13 -6.85 28.71
CA ALA A 217 -3.14 -6.27 30.05
C ALA A 217 -4.22 -6.91 30.93
N ALA A 218 -5.40 -7.21 30.38
CA ALA A 218 -6.46 -7.93 31.07
C ALA A 218 -6.04 -9.36 31.46
N ALA A 219 -5.30 -10.07 30.59
CA ALA A 219 -4.79 -11.40 30.89
C ALA A 219 -3.65 -11.40 31.93
N GLY A 220 -2.79 -10.37 31.91
CA GLY A 220 -1.73 -10.19 32.90
C GLY A 220 -2.29 -9.82 34.27
N GLU A 221 -3.26 -8.89 34.31
CA GLU A 221 -4.01 -8.56 35.51
C GLU A 221 -4.78 -9.77 36.08
N ALA A 222 -5.27 -10.68 35.23
CA ALA A 222 -5.91 -11.94 35.64
C ALA A 222 -4.93 -13.10 35.98
N ASP A 223 -3.62 -12.96 35.72
CA ASP A 223 -2.60 -14.02 35.84
C ASP A 223 -2.91 -15.31 35.01
N VAL A 224 -3.56 -15.17 33.85
CA VAL A 224 -3.96 -16.29 32.98
C VAL A 224 -3.13 -16.38 31.67
N PRO A 225 -3.04 -17.57 31.04
CA PRO A 225 -2.43 -17.71 29.72
C PRO A 225 -3.19 -16.94 28.62
N PHE A 226 -2.46 -16.32 27.70
CA PHE A 226 -3.01 -15.45 26.65
C PHE A 226 -2.72 -15.98 25.22
N PHE A 227 -3.72 -16.54 24.55
CA PHE A 227 -3.58 -17.10 23.19
C PHE A 227 -3.87 -16.06 22.10
N SER A 228 -2.84 -15.35 21.65
CA SER A 228 -2.93 -14.34 20.56
C SER A 228 -2.86 -14.99 19.17
N VAL A 229 -3.85 -14.74 18.31
CA VAL A 229 -3.87 -15.12 16.88
C VAL A 229 -4.44 -13.95 16.06
N SER A 230 -4.09 -13.80 14.78
CA SER A 230 -4.73 -12.82 13.90
C SER A 230 -5.93 -13.44 13.15
N GLY A 231 -6.98 -12.67 12.92
CA GLY A 231 -8.12 -13.06 12.07
C GLY A 231 -7.67 -13.43 10.66
N SER A 232 -6.62 -12.78 10.17
CA SER A 232 -5.95 -13.07 8.89
C SER A 232 -5.16 -14.39 8.88
N ASP A 233 -4.75 -14.97 10.03
CA ASP A 233 -4.11 -16.30 10.09
C ASP A 233 -5.07 -17.46 9.75
N PHE A 234 -6.38 -17.21 9.77
CA PHE A 234 -7.43 -18.19 9.46
C PHE A 234 -7.95 -18.12 8.01
N VAL A 235 -7.41 -17.23 7.17
CA VAL A 235 -7.84 -17.08 5.76
C VAL A 235 -6.74 -17.58 4.83
N GLU A 236 -6.89 -18.77 4.27
CA GLU A 236 -5.92 -19.34 3.32
C GLU A 236 -6.52 -19.76 1.98
N MET A 237 -5.66 -19.99 0.98
CA MET A 237 -6.03 -20.47 -0.36
C MET A 237 -6.57 -21.92 -0.38
N PHE A 238 -6.61 -22.60 0.77
CA PHE A 238 -6.98 -24.01 0.88
C PHE A 238 -8.22 -24.17 1.77
N VAL A 239 -9.34 -24.50 1.13
CA VAL A 239 -10.64 -24.75 1.78
C VAL A 239 -10.49 -25.71 2.96
N GLY A 240 -11.00 -25.31 4.12
CA GLY A 240 -10.99 -26.09 5.36
C GLY A 240 -9.74 -25.96 6.24
N VAL A 241 -8.67 -25.30 5.78
CA VAL A 241 -7.46 -25.10 6.62
C VAL A 241 -7.72 -24.10 7.74
N GLY A 242 -8.37 -22.97 7.47
CA GLY A 242 -8.79 -22.02 8.51
C GLY A 242 -9.65 -22.69 9.59
N ALA A 243 -10.71 -23.40 9.18
CA ALA A 243 -11.55 -24.19 10.08
C ALA A 243 -10.78 -25.25 10.90
N ALA A 244 -9.74 -25.87 10.35
CA ALA A 244 -8.87 -26.78 11.11
C ALA A 244 -8.05 -26.04 12.19
N ARG A 245 -7.51 -24.86 11.88
CA ARG A 245 -6.78 -24.01 12.84
C ARG A 245 -7.68 -23.48 13.95
N VAL A 246 -8.93 -23.14 13.63
CA VAL A 246 -9.94 -22.75 14.63
C VAL A 246 -10.12 -23.89 15.65
N ARG A 247 -10.39 -25.12 15.20
CA ARG A 247 -10.53 -26.27 16.13
C ARG A 247 -9.29 -26.49 16.99
N ASP A 248 -8.09 -26.49 16.39
CA ASP A 248 -6.82 -26.68 17.12
C ASP A 248 -6.59 -25.57 18.16
N LEU A 249 -6.95 -24.31 17.87
CA LEU A 249 -6.88 -23.21 18.83
C LEU A 249 -7.81 -23.44 20.03
N PHE A 250 -9.09 -23.76 19.81
CA PHE A 250 -10.03 -24.02 20.91
C PHE A 250 -9.67 -25.31 21.67
N GLU A 251 -9.21 -26.35 20.98
CA GLU A 251 -8.66 -27.56 21.60
C GLU A 251 -7.42 -27.31 22.46
N GLN A 252 -6.58 -26.33 22.12
CA GLN A 252 -5.43 -25.94 22.93
C GLN A 252 -5.87 -25.09 24.12
N ALA A 253 -6.73 -24.09 23.91
CA ALA A 253 -7.26 -23.25 25.00
C ALA A 253 -8.00 -24.09 26.06
N LYS A 254 -8.82 -25.07 25.65
CA LYS A 254 -9.51 -26.04 26.53
C LYS A 254 -8.56 -26.87 27.41
N LYS A 255 -7.27 -26.98 27.08
CA LYS A 255 -6.24 -27.70 27.87
C LYS A 255 -5.51 -26.81 28.89
N TYR A 256 -5.67 -25.49 28.82
CA TYR A 256 -4.96 -24.51 29.67
C TYR A 256 -5.93 -23.57 30.42
N GLN A 257 -7.11 -24.04 30.81
CA GLN A 257 -8.10 -23.23 31.52
C GLN A 257 -7.68 -22.97 32.99
N PRO A 258 -7.97 -21.79 33.57
CA PRO A 258 -8.62 -20.63 32.95
C PRO A 258 -7.68 -19.87 31.99
N CYS A 259 -8.21 -19.34 30.88
CA CYS A 259 -7.40 -18.66 29.85
C CYS A 259 -8.20 -17.64 29.02
N ILE A 260 -7.47 -16.73 28.38
CA ILE A 260 -8.00 -15.81 27.36
C ILE A 260 -7.51 -16.23 25.98
N ILE A 261 -8.42 -16.32 25.02
CA ILE A 261 -8.12 -16.34 23.59
C ILE A 261 -8.27 -14.93 23.07
N PHE A 262 -7.32 -14.42 22.28
CA PHE A 262 -7.42 -13.13 21.61
C PHE A 262 -7.29 -13.27 20.10
N ILE A 263 -8.30 -12.78 19.36
CA ILE A 263 -8.30 -12.71 17.90
C ILE A 263 -8.27 -11.24 17.47
N ASP A 264 -7.13 -10.79 16.95
CA ASP A 264 -7.03 -9.48 16.28
C ASP A 264 -7.68 -9.53 14.88
N GLU A 265 -7.89 -8.38 14.22
CA GLU A 265 -8.43 -8.32 12.85
C GLU A 265 -9.67 -9.22 12.59
N MET A 266 -10.64 -9.25 13.52
CA MET A 266 -11.81 -10.13 13.43
C MET A 266 -12.60 -9.95 12.12
N ASP A 267 -12.57 -8.75 11.53
CA ASP A 267 -13.18 -8.44 10.23
C ASP A 267 -12.52 -9.13 9.02
N ALA A 268 -11.34 -9.75 9.16
CA ALA A 268 -10.75 -10.59 8.12
C ALA A 268 -11.54 -11.90 7.90
N VAL A 269 -12.03 -12.51 8.99
CA VAL A 269 -12.74 -13.80 9.00
C VAL A 269 -14.25 -13.64 9.22
N GLY A 270 -14.65 -12.66 10.03
CA GLY A 270 -16.03 -12.40 10.43
C GLY A 270 -16.85 -11.54 9.48
N ARG A 271 -16.35 -11.22 8.28
CA ARG A 271 -17.04 -10.33 7.33
C ARG A 271 -18.33 -10.95 6.80
N HIS A 272 -19.43 -10.19 6.85
CA HIS A 272 -20.71 -10.60 6.30
C HIS A 272 -20.64 -10.90 4.79
N ARG A 273 -21.49 -11.81 4.31
CA ARG A 273 -21.59 -12.20 2.89
C ARG A 273 -21.82 -10.99 1.98
N GLY A 274 -21.07 -10.96 0.88
CA GLY A 274 -21.32 -10.15 -0.31
C GLY A 274 -21.38 -11.04 -1.55
N ALA A 275 -22.07 -10.62 -2.60
CA ALA A 275 -22.36 -11.46 -3.79
C ALA A 275 -21.18 -11.56 -4.79
N GLY A 276 -20.00 -11.97 -4.31
CA GLY A 276 -18.81 -12.13 -5.15
C GLY A 276 -18.84 -13.43 -5.98
N LEU A 277 -18.75 -13.31 -7.30
CA LEU A 277 -18.55 -14.46 -8.18
C LEU A 277 -17.08 -14.94 -8.13
N GLY A 278 -16.71 -15.64 -7.06
CA GLY A 278 -15.39 -16.26 -6.93
C GLY A 278 -15.25 -17.14 -5.67
N GLY A 279 -14.64 -18.32 -5.83
CA GLY A 279 -14.52 -19.35 -4.78
C GLY A 279 -13.63 -19.01 -3.55
N GLY A 280 -13.33 -17.74 -3.32
CA GLY A 280 -12.69 -17.27 -2.08
C GLY A 280 -13.67 -17.05 -0.93
N HIS A 281 -14.98 -17.13 -1.18
CA HIS A 281 -16.02 -17.00 -0.15
C HIS A 281 -16.18 -18.28 0.69
N ASP A 282 -16.09 -19.45 0.07
CA ASP A 282 -16.38 -20.75 0.70
C ASP A 282 -15.44 -21.07 1.88
N GLU A 283 -14.17 -20.70 1.77
CA GLU A 283 -13.16 -20.91 2.81
C GLU A 283 -13.42 -20.03 4.04
N ARG A 284 -13.67 -18.73 3.83
CA ARG A 284 -14.00 -17.80 4.92
C ARG A 284 -15.31 -18.18 5.60
N GLU A 285 -16.33 -18.54 4.82
CA GLU A 285 -17.61 -18.98 5.39
C GLU A 285 -17.47 -20.29 6.19
N GLN A 286 -16.68 -21.25 5.72
CA GLN A 286 -16.43 -22.48 6.48
C GLN A 286 -15.67 -22.19 7.79
N THR A 287 -14.67 -21.32 7.76
CA THR A 287 -13.90 -20.90 8.93
C THR A 287 -14.76 -20.11 9.93
N LEU A 288 -15.58 -19.18 9.45
CA LEU A 288 -16.54 -18.42 10.27
C LEU A 288 -17.56 -19.35 10.94
N ASN A 289 -18.21 -20.23 10.17
CA ASN A 289 -19.15 -21.21 10.75
C ASN A 289 -18.47 -22.12 11.79
N GLN A 290 -17.21 -22.49 11.59
CA GLN A 290 -16.46 -23.27 12.58
C GLN A 290 -16.19 -22.47 13.87
N LEU A 291 -15.90 -21.17 13.78
CA LEU A 291 -15.76 -20.29 14.94
C LEU A 291 -17.09 -20.14 15.70
N LEU A 292 -18.21 -20.02 14.99
CA LEU A 292 -19.55 -19.99 15.59
C LEU A 292 -19.87 -21.31 16.32
N VAL A 293 -19.50 -22.46 15.76
CA VAL A 293 -19.70 -23.79 16.38
C VAL A 293 -18.85 -23.97 17.65
N GLU A 294 -17.61 -23.49 17.69
CA GLU A 294 -16.80 -23.55 18.92
C GLU A 294 -17.30 -22.58 20.00
N LEU A 295 -17.83 -21.40 19.62
CA LEU A 295 -18.43 -20.42 20.54
C LEU A 295 -19.73 -20.94 21.17
N ASP A 296 -20.64 -21.48 20.36
CA ASP A 296 -21.86 -22.13 20.85
C ASP A 296 -21.51 -23.36 21.71
N GLY A 297 -20.47 -24.10 21.30
CA GLY A 297 -19.96 -25.33 21.92
C GLY A 297 -19.12 -25.17 23.19
N PHE A 298 -18.99 -23.97 23.76
CA PHE A 298 -18.48 -23.81 25.13
C PHE A 298 -19.47 -24.39 26.16
N ASP A 299 -18.93 -25.03 27.19
CA ASP A 299 -19.67 -25.48 28.37
C ASP A 299 -19.86 -24.28 29.33
N GLU A 300 -20.99 -24.21 30.04
CA GLU A 300 -21.22 -23.17 31.07
C GLU A 300 -20.24 -23.31 32.26
N ALA A 301 -19.59 -24.47 32.43
CA ALA A 301 -18.50 -24.68 33.38
C ALA A 301 -17.10 -24.26 32.87
N SER A 302 -16.95 -23.95 31.59
CA SER A 302 -15.62 -23.70 30.99
C SER A 302 -15.11 -22.28 31.25
N SER A 303 -13.92 -22.16 31.84
CA SER A 303 -13.32 -20.88 32.23
C SER A 303 -12.42 -20.30 31.13
N THR A 304 -12.90 -20.30 29.88
CA THR A 304 -12.23 -19.64 28.74
C THR A 304 -13.07 -18.45 28.29
N ILE A 305 -12.42 -17.32 28.05
CA ILE A 305 -13.05 -16.13 27.47
C ILE A 305 -12.41 -15.82 26.12
N LEU A 306 -13.23 -15.60 25.09
CA LEU A 306 -12.78 -15.07 23.82
C LEU A 306 -12.81 -13.54 23.88
N ILE A 307 -11.70 -12.90 23.55
CA ILE A 307 -11.63 -11.47 23.26
C ILE A 307 -11.31 -11.34 21.77
N ALA A 308 -12.00 -10.44 21.08
CA ALA A 308 -11.73 -10.11 19.69
C ALA A 308 -11.53 -8.61 19.53
N ALA A 309 -10.75 -8.19 18.53
CA ALA A 309 -10.64 -6.80 18.14
C ALA A 309 -11.05 -6.61 16.69
N THR A 310 -11.71 -5.48 16.40
CA THR A 310 -11.94 -5.01 15.04
C THR A 310 -11.80 -3.50 14.95
N ASN A 311 -11.43 -3.01 13.78
CA ASN A 311 -11.52 -1.60 13.42
C ASN A 311 -12.84 -1.27 12.70
N ARG A 312 -13.66 -2.29 12.40
CA ARG A 312 -14.82 -2.25 11.51
C ARG A 312 -15.99 -3.14 11.99
N PRO A 313 -16.74 -2.71 13.03
CA PRO A 313 -17.95 -3.41 13.46
C PRO A 313 -19.04 -3.47 12.37
N ASP A 314 -19.02 -2.51 11.44
CA ASP A 314 -19.99 -2.32 10.37
C ASP A 314 -20.07 -3.48 9.36
N ILE A 315 -18.95 -4.18 9.11
CA ILE A 315 -18.89 -5.29 8.16
C ILE A 315 -18.96 -6.67 8.81
N LEU A 316 -19.05 -6.78 10.13
CA LEU A 316 -19.13 -8.07 10.81
C LEU A 316 -20.49 -8.75 10.59
N ASP A 317 -20.48 -10.09 10.49
CA ASP A 317 -21.70 -10.88 10.39
C ASP A 317 -22.53 -10.74 11.70
N PRO A 318 -23.80 -10.30 11.64
CA PRO A 318 -24.68 -10.21 12.81
C PRO A 318 -24.95 -11.56 13.51
N ALA A 319 -24.47 -12.68 12.98
CA ALA A 319 -24.41 -13.96 13.67
C ALA A 319 -23.34 -14.00 14.78
N LEU A 320 -22.24 -13.24 14.66
CA LEU A 320 -21.20 -13.13 15.69
C LEU A 320 -21.69 -12.33 16.91
N LEU A 321 -22.48 -11.29 16.67
CA LEU A 321 -22.97 -10.32 17.65
C LEU A 321 -24.25 -10.80 18.40
N ARG A 322 -24.48 -12.11 18.46
CA ARG A 322 -25.68 -12.69 19.13
C ARG A 322 -25.35 -13.08 20.58
N PRO A 323 -26.32 -12.97 21.51
CA PRO A 323 -26.13 -13.42 22.89
C PRO A 323 -25.61 -14.86 22.97
N GLY A 324 -24.57 -15.08 23.78
CA GLY A 324 -23.86 -16.36 23.86
C GLY A 324 -22.68 -16.51 22.88
N ARG A 325 -22.38 -15.49 22.07
CA ARG A 325 -21.18 -15.40 21.21
C ARG A 325 -20.37 -14.19 21.64
N PHE A 326 -20.29 -13.13 20.83
CA PHE A 326 -19.87 -11.81 21.32
C PHE A 326 -21.10 -11.13 21.94
N ASP A 327 -21.15 -11.15 23.27
CA ASP A 327 -22.26 -10.64 24.09
C ASP A 327 -21.88 -9.40 24.92
N ARG A 328 -20.58 -9.07 25.00
CA ARG A 328 -20.09 -7.75 25.41
C ARG A 328 -19.39 -7.05 24.25
N HIS A 329 -19.78 -5.81 23.98
CA HIS A 329 -19.10 -4.92 23.03
C HIS A 329 -18.52 -3.76 23.83
N ILE A 330 -17.19 -3.65 23.88
CA ILE A 330 -16.49 -2.60 24.64
C ILE A 330 -15.87 -1.66 23.63
N VAL A 331 -16.17 -0.36 23.73
CA VAL A 331 -15.59 0.65 22.85
C VAL A 331 -14.26 1.13 23.43
N VAL A 332 -13.25 1.23 22.58
CA VAL A 332 -11.88 1.68 22.87
C VAL A 332 -11.59 2.83 21.89
N ASP A 333 -12.19 3.97 22.19
CA ASP A 333 -12.17 5.18 21.36
C ASP A 333 -10.80 5.89 21.38
N ARG A 334 -10.75 7.08 20.75
CA ARG A 334 -9.56 7.94 20.81
C ARG A 334 -9.46 8.61 22.19
N PRO A 335 -8.25 8.70 22.77
CA PRO A 335 -8.05 9.35 24.07
C PRO A 335 -8.34 10.86 24.02
N ASP A 336 -8.97 11.37 25.07
CA ASP A 336 -9.13 12.80 25.36
C ASP A 336 -7.80 13.45 25.76
N VAL A 337 -7.77 14.77 26.02
CA VAL A 337 -6.56 15.48 26.49
C VAL A 337 -5.88 14.78 27.68
N ASN A 338 -6.65 14.36 28.69
CA ASN A 338 -6.10 13.72 29.90
C ASN A 338 -5.56 12.32 29.60
N GLY A 339 -6.29 11.54 28.79
CA GLY A 339 -5.85 10.25 28.29
C GLY A 339 -4.59 10.33 27.44
N ARG A 340 -4.47 11.35 26.57
CA ARG A 340 -3.25 11.61 25.78
C ARG A 340 -2.07 11.92 26.69
N GLU A 341 -2.25 12.78 27.70
CA GLU A 341 -1.21 13.06 28.70
C GLU A 341 -0.81 11.81 29.50
N ALA A 342 -1.77 10.98 29.90
CA ALA A 342 -1.52 9.73 30.63
C ALA A 342 -0.79 8.68 29.77
N ILE A 343 -1.10 8.59 28.47
CA ILE A 343 -0.39 7.73 27.51
C ILE A 343 1.04 8.24 27.29
N LEU A 344 1.23 9.56 27.12
CA LEU A 344 2.57 10.16 27.02
C LEU A 344 3.40 9.84 28.27
N LYS A 345 2.81 9.97 29.48
CA LYS A 345 3.44 9.59 30.76
C LYS A 345 3.82 8.11 30.83
N VAL A 346 3.02 7.20 30.30
CA VAL A 346 3.37 5.76 30.24
C VAL A 346 4.56 5.52 29.31
N HIS A 347 4.57 6.13 28.11
CA HIS A 347 5.64 5.94 27.12
C HIS A 347 6.92 6.75 27.38
N SER A 348 6.91 7.64 28.37
CA SER A 348 8.10 8.35 28.85
C SER A 348 8.77 7.73 30.08
N LYS A 349 8.15 6.77 30.78
CA LYS A 349 8.71 6.14 32.01
C LYS A 349 10.16 5.64 31.84
N ASP A 350 10.45 5.01 30.71
CA ASP A 350 11.75 4.40 30.40
C ASP A 350 12.71 5.34 29.64
N LYS A 351 12.39 6.64 29.56
CA LYS A 351 13.13 7.64 28.78
C LYS A 351 13.54 8.82 29.64
N ARG A 352 14.67 9.44 29.27
CA ARG A 352 15.19 10.63 29.94
C ARG A 352 14.61 11.86 29.25
N LEU A 353 13.71 12.57 29.94
CA LEU A 353 13.20 13.87 29.51
C LEU A 353 14.01 14.98 30.19
N ALA A 354 14.12 16.13 29.55
CA ALA A 354 14.65 17.34 30.19
C ALA A 354 13.60 17.99 31.11
N ASP A 355 14.07 18.81 32.07
CA ASP A 355 13.24 19.44 33.11
C ASP A 355 12.21 20.47 32.58
N ASP A 356 12.31 20.86 31.31
CA ASP A 356 11.43 21.83 30.63
C ASP A 356 10.21 21.19 29.92
N VAL A 357 10.14 19.85 29.88
CA VAL A 357 9.13 19.13 29.09
C VAL A 357 7.76 19.09 29.80
N ASP A 358 6.80 19.85 29.27
CA ASP A 358 5.39 19.81 29.69
C ASP A 358 4.54 18.87 28.80
N LEU A 359 4.25 17.68 29.31
CA LEU A 359 3.40 16.69 28.62
C LEU A 359 1.95 17.17 28.42
N SER A 360 1.44 18.12 29.21
CA SER A 360 0.08 18.68 29.05
C SER A 360 -0.03 19.61 27.83
N VAL A 361 1.08 20.23 27.43
CA VAL A 361 1.17 21.01 26.18
C VAL A 361 1.19 20.05 24.99
N LEU A 362 1.96 18.97 25.06
CA LEU A 362 2.01 17.94 24.00
C LEU A 362 0.67 17.23 23.83
N ALA A 363 -0.04 16.92 24.92
CA ALA A 363 -1.37 16.30 24.89
C ALA A 363 -2.43 17.19 24.20
N ARG A 364 -2.36 18.52 24.39
CA ARG A 364 -3.20 19.48 23.66
C ARG A 364 -2.78 19.62 22.19
N ARG A 365 -1.48 19.63 21.90
CA ARG A 365 -0.91 19.69 20.53
C ARG A 365 -1.07 18.40 19.70
N THR A 366 -1.67 17.35 20.24
CA THR A 366 -1.91 16.06 19.55
C THR A 366 -3.40 15.71 19.42
N PRO A 367 -4.28 16.64 18.99
CA PRO A 367 -5.73 16.40 18.96
C PRO A 367 -6.07 15.23 18.03
N GLY A 368 -6.80 14.25 18.56
CA GLY A 368 -7.22 13.07 17.82
C GLY A 368 -6.12 12.04 17.50
N PHE A 369 -4.89 12.19 18.00
CA PHE A 369 -3.85 11.14 17.97
C PHE A 369 -4.30 9.93 18.80
N VAL A 370 -3.98 8.73 18.35
CA VAL A 370 -4.19 7.49 19.13
C VAL A 370 -2.92 7.07 19.88
N GLY A 371 -3.03 6.11 20.79
CA GLY A 371 -1.89 5.69 21.63
C GLY A 371 -0.67 5.22 20.83
N ALA A 372 -0.86 4.59 19.68
CA ALA A 372 0.22 4.24 18.75
C ALA A 372 0.96 5.47 18.18
N ASP A 373 0.24 6.55 17.88
CA ASP A 373 0.83 7.79 17.34
C ASP A 373 1.67 8.50 18.42
N LEU A 374 1.17 8.53 19.66
CA LEU A 374 1.86 9.10 20.82
C LEU A 374 3.11 8.29 21.20
N ALA A 375 3.04 6.95 21.12
CA ALA A 375 4.21 6.08 21.28
C ALA A 375 5.26 6.35 20.19
N ASN A 376 4.83 6.57 18.94
CA ASN A 376 5.71 6.88 17.82
C ASN A 376 6.33 8.28 17.91
N LEU A 377 5.56 9.28 18.36
CA LEU A 377 6.02 10.65 18.65
C LEU A 377 7.22 10.64 19.61
N ILE A 378 7.08 10.00 20.78
CA ILE A 378 8.16 9.93 21.78
C ILE A 378 9.32 9.04 21.26
N ASN A 379 9.08 8.18 20.26
CA ASN A 379 10.15 7.42 19.60
C ASN A 379 10.94 8.29 18.61
N GLU A 380 10.26 9.04 17.74
CA GLU A 380 10.91 10.03 16.84
C GLU A 380 11.69 11.08 17.63
N ALA A 381 11.12 11.61 18.72
CA ALA A 381 11.80 12.55 19.62
C ALA A 381 13.10 11.97 20.21
N ALA A 382 13.09 10.71 20.64
CA ALA A 382 14.30 10.03 21.14
C ALA A 382 15.35 9.84 20.03
N LEU A 383 14.93 9.47 18.81
CA LEU A 383 15.80 9.31 17.64
C LEU A 383 16.36 10.65 17.14
N LEU A 384 15.63 11.74 17.34
CA LEU A 384 16.07 13.12 17.11
C LEU A 384 17.13 13.53 18.13
N SER A 385 16.86 13.40 19.42
CA SER A 385 17.81 13.77 20.49
C SER A 385 19.13 13.03 20.32
N ALA A 386 19.08 11.72 20.05
CA ALA A 386 20.26 10.91 19.77
C ALA A 386 21.03 11.38 18.51
N ARG A 387 20.33 11.78 17.44
CA ARG A 387 20.94 12.35 16.22
C ARG A 387 21.60 13.71 16.46
N HIS A 388 21.08 14.49 17.41
CA HIS A 388 21.65 15.77 17.83
C HIS A 388 22.68 15.63 18.97
N GLY A 389 23.05 14.40 19.37
CA GLY A 389 24.00 14.15 20.45
C GLY A 389 23.52 14.56 21.85
N ARG A 390 22.22 14.87 22.02
CA ARG A 390 21.62 15.22 23.31
C ARG A 390 21.46 13.97 24.18
N SER A 391 21.78 14.08 25.46
CA SER A 391 21.71 12.98 26.45
C SER A 391 20.31 12.70 26.99
N ASP A 392 19.40 13.65 26.78
CA ASP A 392 18.06 13.74 27.35
C ASP A 392 17.15 14.41 26.30
N ILE A 393 15.86 14.08 26.29
CA ILE A 393 14.89 14.53 25.27
C ILE A 393 14.31 15.89 25.68
N GLY A 394 14.57 16.93 24.89
CA GLY A 394 14.03 18.28 25.12
C GLY A 394 12.64 18.47 24.53
N MET A 395 12.00 19.59 24.89
CA MET A 395 10.68 19.95 24.34
C MET A 395 10.74 20.13 22.81
N GLU A 396 11.81 20.73 22.27
CA GLU A 396 12.03 20.92 20.83
C GLU A 396 11.92 19.61 20.02
N GLU A 397 12.53 18.52 20.49
CA GLU A 397 12.47 17.22 19.81
C GLU A 397 11.10 16.55 19.89
N LEU A 398 10.35 16.79 20.97
CA LEU A 398 8.98 16.28 21.11
C LEU A 398 8.01 17.01 20.19
N GLU A 399 8.23 18.31 19.98
CA GLU A 399 7.45 19.13 19.04
C GLU A 399 7.75 18.80 17.57
N GLU A 400 9.03 18.67 17.19
CA GLU A 400 9.42 18.12 15.88
C GLU A 400 8.90 16.67 15.71
N GLY A 401 8.81 15.89 16.79
CA GLY A 401 8.16 14.58 16.82
C GLY A 401 6.68 14.62 16.43
N ILE A 402 5.90 15.58 16.92
CA ILE A 402 4.50 15.80 16.49
C ILE A 402 4.46 16.12 15.00
N GLU A 403 5.28 17.06 14.55
CA GLU A 403 5.29 17.54 13.17
C GLU A 403 5.72 16.44 12.18
N ARG A 404 6.59 15.51 12.60
CA ARG A 404 6.93 14.31 11.82
C ARG A 404 5.83 13.28 11.74
N VAL A 405 5.13 13.00 12.84
CA VAL A 405 4.00 12.06 12.84
C VAL A 405 2.84 12.60 12.00
N MET A 406 2.61 13.92 12.02
CA MET A 406 1.53 14.58 11.30
C MET A 406 1.82 14.85 9.81
N ALA A 407 2.99 15.42 9.49
CA ALA A 407 3.32 15.92 8.15
C ALA A 407 4.53 15.22 7.50
N GLY A 408 5.22 14.33 8.22
CA GLY A 408 6.46 13.69 7.77
C GLY A 408 7.72 14.54 7.99
N PRO A 409 8.91 14.01 7.64
CA PRO A 409 10.18 14.69 7.85
C PRO A 409 10.34 15.92 6.96
N GLU A 410 11.11 16.91 7.44
CA GLU A 410 11.55 18.07 6.66
C GLU A 410 12.25 17.65 5.35
N ARG A 411 11.96 18.34 4.25
CA ARG A 411 12.62 18.13 2.95
C ARG A 411 13.56 19.26 2.59
N ARG A 412 14.66 19.39 3.34
CA ARG A 412 15.75 20.36 3.09
C ARG A 412 16.39 20.25 1.69
N SER A 413 16.25 19.10 1.02
CA SER A 413 16.69 18.88 -0.37
C SER A 413 15.72 19.37 -1.44
N ARG A 414 14.49 19.78 -1.08
CA ARG A 414 13.53 20.37 -2.03
C ARG A 414 13.87 21.84 -2.24
N LEU A 415 14.62 22.12 -3.31
CA LEU A 415 14.78 23.48 -3.82
C LEU A 415 13.39 24.04 -4.20
N ILE A 416 12.96 25.08 -3.50
CA ILE A 416 11.77 25.89 -3.77
C ILE A 416 12.28 27.25 -4.24
N SER A 417 11.78 27.78 -5.35
CA SER A 417 12.20 29.09 -5.86
C SER A 417 11.71 30.23 -4.96
N ASP A 418 12.38 31.39 -4.99
CA ASP A 418 11.97 32.54 -4.17
C ASP A 418 10.55 33.03 -4.50
N LYS A 419 10.09 32.84 -5.75
CA LYS A 419 8.70 33.11 -6.15
C LYS A 419 7.74 32.16 -5.43
N GLU A 420 8.02 30.87 -5.42
CA GLU A 420 7.19 29.87 -4.74
C GLU A 420 7.23 30.05 -3.22
N LYS A 421 8.41 30.28 -2.61
CA LYS A 421 8.52 30.64 -1.19
C LYS A 421 7.66 31.85 -0.85
N LYS A 422 7.68 32.91 -1.69
CA LYS A 422 6.82 34.08 -1.51
C LYS A 422 5.34 33.72 -1.59
N ILE A 423 4.91 32.91 -2.58
CA ILE A 423 3.51 32.47 -2.67
C ILE A 423 3.09 31.71 -1.41
N ILE A 424 3.89 30.75 -0.95
CA ILE A 424 3.61 29.95 0.26
C ILE A 424 3.53 30.85 1.50
N ALA A 425 4.44 31.82 1.67
CA ALA A 425 4.40 32.73 2.82
C ALA A 425 3.10 33.53 2.91
N TYR A 426 2.61 34.06 1.79
CA TYR A 426 1.34 34.79 1.76
C TYR A 426 0.12 33.88 1.95
N HIS A 427 0.19 32.63 1.45
CA HIS A 427 -0.85 31.60 1.67
C HIS A 427 -1.01 31.28 3.17
N GLU A 428 0.09 30.96 3.85
CA GLU A 428 0.08 30.60 5.28
C GLU A 428 -0.29 31.79 6.18
N VAL A 429 0.23 32.99 5.90
CA VAL A 429 -0.18 34.20 6.64
C VAL A 429 -1.65 34.54 6.38
N GLY A 430 -2.19 34.22 5.20
CA GLY A 430 -3.62 34.26 4.90
C GLY A 430 -4.46 33.38 5.85
N HIS A 431 -4.02 32.14 6.11
CA HIS A 431 -4.63 31.26 7.12
C HIS A 431 -4.54 31.86 8.54
N ALA A 432 -3.35 32.33 8.93
CA ALA A 432 -3.12 32.84 10.28
C ALA A 432 -3.93 34.11 10.61
N ILE A 433 -3.98 35.09 9.69
CA ILE A 433 -4.75 36.34 9.88
C ILE A 433 -6.24 36.04 10.00
N VAL A 434 -6.80 35.25 9.08
CA VAL A 434 -8.24 34.94 9.08
C VAL A 434 -8.64 34.12 10.31
N ALA A 435 -7.78 33.19 10.76
CA ALA A 435 -7.98 32.48 12.01
C ALA A 435 -8.02 33.39 13.25
N LYS A 436 -7.18 34.43 13.29
CA LYS A 436 -7.09 35.36 14.43
C LYS A 436 -8.18 36.45 14.44
N VAL A 437 -8.70 36.83 13.27
CA VAL A 437 -9.76 37.84 13.13
C VAL A 437 -11.16 37.25 13.33
N LEU A 438 -11.37 35.97 13.03
CA LEU A 438 -12.66 35.31 13.22
C LEU A 438 -12.93 34.97 14.70
N PRO A 439 -14.15 35.22 15.21
CA PRO A 439 -14.50 34.84 16.59
C PRO A 439 -14.53 33.32 16.77
N ASP A 440 -14.38 32.89 18.02
CA ASP A 440 -14.55 31.50 18.51
C ASP A 440 -13.67 30.44 17.81
N SER A 441 -12.67 30.89 17.05
CA SER A 441 -11.77 30.09 16.20
C SER A 441 -10.48 29.73 16.95
N ASP A 442 -9.91 28.57 16.64
CA ASP A 442 -8.75 28.03 17.37
C ASP A 442 -7.49 28.89 17.16
N PRO A 443 -6.75 29.25 18.23
CA PRO A 443 -5.60 30.15 18.13
C PRO A 443 -4.45 29.57 17.29
N VAL A 444 -3.77 30.46 16.56
CA VAL A 444 -2.58 30.14 15.76
C VAL A 444 -1.41 29.87 16.70
N HIS A 445 -0.84 28.66 16.62
CA HIS A 445 0.28 28.24 17.45
C HIS A 445 1.63 28.29 16.73
N LYS A 446 1.68 28.04 15.42
CA LYS A 446 2.90 28.08 14.61
C LYS A 446 2.59 28.25 13.13
N ILE A 447 3.43 28.99 12.40
CA ILE A 447 3.35 29.20 10.95
C ILE A 447 4.71 28.80 10.36
N SER A 448 4.74 28.04 9.26
CA SER A 448 6.00 27.66 8.62
C SER A 448 5.90 27.52 7.11
N ILE A 449 6.95 27.93 6.41
CA ILE A 449 7.13 27.76 4.95
C ILE A 449 8.17 26.67 4.61
N ILE A 450 8.48 25.80 5.58
CA ILE A 450 9.45 24.71 5.44
C ILE A 450 8.70 23.45 4.95
N PRO A 451 9.06 22.87 3.78
CA PRO A 451 8.34 21.75 3.20
C PRO A 451 8.53 20.47 4.03
N ARG A 452 7.43 19.78 4.33
CA ARG A 452 7.40 18.50 5.06
C ARG A 452 6.72 17.39 4.25
N GLY A 453 7.25 16.18 4.35
CA GLY A 453 6.67 14.99 3.71
C GLY A 453 6.50 15.11 2.19
N HIS A 454 5.41 14.56 1.65
CA HIS A 454 5.18 14.52 0.19
C HIS A 454 4.38 15.71 -0.37
N ALA A 455 3.54 16.35 0.45
CA ALA A 455 2.53 17.31 -0.03
C ALA A 455 2.59 18.69 0.64
N ALA A 456 3.02 18.81 1.90
CA ALA A 456 3.05 20.10 2.60
C ALA A 456 4.20 20.97 2.10
N LEU A 457 3.86 22.14 1.54
CA LEU A 457 4.81 23.17 1.13
C LEU A 457 5.02 24.23 2.22
N GLY A 458 3.93 24.60 2.91
CA GLY A 458 3.92 25.26 4.21
C GLY A 458 2.90 24.57 5.12
N TYR A 459 2.69 25.13 6.32
CA TYR A 459 1.56 24.81 7.18
C TYR A 459 1.35 25.89 8.26
N THR A 460 0.09 26.10 8.61
CA THR A 460 -0.37 26.94 9.73
C THR A 460 -1.03 26.04 10.77
N LEU A 461 -0.38 25.87 11.91
CA LEU A 461 -0.86 25.02 13.00
C LEU A 461 -1.75 25.82 13.95
N GLN A 462 -3.00 25.41 14.06
CA GLN A 462 -3.95 25.88 15.09
C GLN A 462 -3.96 24.92 16.27
N LEU A 463 -4.14 25.44 17.48
CA LEU A 463 -4.18 24.66 18.71
C LEU A 463 -5.55 24.84 19.41
N PRO A 464 -6.45 23.84 19.34
CA PRO A 464 -7.71 23.90 20.08
C PRO A 464 -7.49 24.02 21.59
N GLU A 465 -8.26 24.89 22.24
CA GLU A 465 -8.21 25.05 23.70
C GLU A 465 -8.89 23.87 24.42
N GLU A 466 -9.92 23.28 23.79
CA GLU A 466 -10.73 22.17 24.30
C GLU A 466 -11.09 21.18 23.17
N ASP A 467 -11.20 19.88 23.49
CA ASP A 467 -11.68 18.85 22.54
C ASP A 467 -13.22 19.01 22.34
N ARG A 468 -13.64 19.89 21.41
CA ARG A 468 -15.06 20.20 21.16
C ARG A 468 -15.81 19.08 20.40
N PHE A 469 -16.82 18.47 21.04
CA PHE A 469 -17.69 17.45 20.42
C PHE A 469 -18.86 18.00 19.59
N LEU A 470 -19.22 19.28 19.77
CA LEU A 470 -20.31 19.94 19.06
C LEU A 470 -19.74 21.09 18.24
N MET A 471 -20.16 21.21 16.98
CA MET A 471 -19.81 22.33 16.09
C MET A 471 -21.07 23.08 15.67
N SER A 472 -21.07 24.39 15.84
CA SER A 472 -22.14 25.28 15.40
C SER A 472 -22.05 25.55 13.89
N ARG A 473 -23.13 26.09 13.30
CA ARG A 473 -23.12 26.57 11.90
C ARG A 473 -22.09 27.68 11.70
N SER A 474 -21.84 28.52 12.71
CA SER A 474 -20.85 29.59 12.66
C SER A 474 -19.42 29.03 12.63
N ASP A 475 -19.13 28.01 13.43
CA ASP A 475 -17.81 27.40 13.54
C ASP A 475 -17.40 26.77 12.20
N LEU A 476 -18.34 26.07 11.55
CA LEU A 476 -18.13 25.46 10.24
C LEU A 476 -17.96 26.52 9.14
N LEU A 477 -18.70 27.64 9.17
CA LEU A 477 -18.48 28.75 8.24
C LEU A 477 -17.13 29.44 8.48
N ASN A 478 -16.74 29.66 9.74
CA ASN A 478 -15.43 30.23 10.08
C ASN A 478 -14.30 29.29 9.61
N ARG A 479 -14.45 27.97 9.80
CA ARG A 479 -13.52 26.95 9.28
C ARG A 479 -13.42 26.96 7.75
N ILE A 480 -14.53 27.15 7.04
CA ILE A 480 -14.53 27.30 5.57
C ILE A 480 -13.82 28.60 5.15
N CYS A 481 -14.03 29.70 5.86
CA CYS A 481 -13.30 30.97 5.61
C CYS A 481 -11.77 30.78 5.80
N ILE A 482 -11.36 30.11 6.87
CA ILE A 482 -9.95 29.78 7.16
C ILE A 482 -9.36 28.89 6.05
N LEU A 483 -10.09 27.88 5.56
CA LEU A 483 -9.59 27.03 4.46
C LEU A 483 -9.44 27.79 3.14
N LEU A 484 -10.33 28.74 2.83
CA LEU A 484 -10.28 29.52 1.60
C LEU A 484 -9.20 30.63 1.62
N SER A 485 -8.73 31.05 2.80
CA SER A 485 -7.94 32.27 2.94
C SER A 485 -6.54 32.23 2.31
N GLY A 486 -5.90 31.06 2.23
CA GLY A 486 -4.63 30.91 1.51
C GLY A 486 -4.77 31.25 0.02
N ARG A 487 -5.81 30.73 -0.64
CA ARG A 487 -6.14 31.07 -2.04
C ARG A 487 -6.52 32.54 -2.21
N VAL A 488 -7.30 33.09 -1.28
CA VAL A 488 -7.71 34.50 -1.32
C VAL A 488 -6.49 35.42 -1.20
N ALA A 489 -5.53 35.08 -0.34
CA ALA A 489 -4.27 35.82 -0.20
C ALA A 489 -3.43 35.75 -1.49
N GLU A 490 -3.37 34.59 -2.16
CA GLU A 490 -2.73 34.48 -3.48
C GLU A 490 -3.37 35.42 -4.51
N GLU A 491 -4.69 35.37 -4.66
CA GLU A 491 -5.43 36.15 -5.65
C GLU A 491 -5.31 37.67 -5.38
N LEU A 492 -5.42 38.11 -4.12
CA LEU A 492 -5.27 39.51 -3.70
C LEU A 492 -3.85 40.08 -3.92
N VAL A 493 -2.82 39.24 -3.87
CA VAL A 493 -1.41 39.70 -3.85
C VAL A 493 -0.71 39.51 -5.19
N PHE A 494 -0.99 38.42 -5.90
CA PHE A 494 -0.35 38.08 -7.17
C PHE A 494 -1.27 38.25 -8.39
N GLY A 495 -2.60 38.30 -8.20
CA GLY A 495 -3.59 38.38 -9.28
C GLY A 495 -3.74 37.09 -10.10
N ASP A 496 -3.18 35.97 -9.59
CA ASP A 496 -3.16 34.64 -10.19
C ASP A 496 -3.20 33.60 -9.05
N VAL A 497 -3.75 32.42 -9.31
CA VAL A 497 -4.02 31.39 -8.28
C VAL A 497 -3.31 30.08 -8.61
N THR A 498 -2.65 29.49 -7.61
CA THR A 498 -1.89 28.25 -7.79
C THR A 498 -2.71 26.99 -7.48
N SER A 499 -2.12 25.83 -7.79
CA SER A 499 -2.62 24.52 -7.39
C SER A 499 -2.39 24.19 -5.90
N GLY A 500 -1.73 25.05 -5.11
CA GLY A 500 -1.45 24.81 -3.70
C GLY A 500 -2.73 24.60 -2.87
N ALA A 501 -3.73 25.45 -3.07
CA ALA A 501 -5.01 25.43 -2.36
C ALA A 501 -5.94 24.24 -2.69
N ALA A 502 -5.50 23.24 -3.47
CA ALA A 502 -6.36 22.13 -3.91
C ALA A 502 -6.94 21.31 -2.73
N ASN A 503 -6.11 21.03 -1.72
CA ASN A 503 -6.50 20.33 -0.50
C ASN A 503 -7.57 21.09 0.28
N ASP A 504 -7.44 22.41 0.38
CA ASP A 504 -8.30 23.23 1.23
C ASP A 504 -9.62 23.58 0.54
N LEU A 505 -9.63 23.63 -0.79
CA LEU A 505 -10.84 23.58 -1.61
C LEU A 505 -11.59 22.24 -1.48
N GLU A 506 -10.89 21.11 -1.43
CA GLU A 506 -11.51 19.80 -1.17
C GLU A 506 -12.14 19.77 0.22
N ARG A 507 -11.40 20.19 1.26
CA ARG A 507 -11.87 20.24 2.65
C ARG A 507 -13.01 21.24 2.87
N SER A 508 -12.97 22.41 2.24
CA SER A 508 -14.04 23.40 2.31
C SER A 508 -15.31 22.88 1.64
N THR A 509 -15.18 22.25 0.47
CA THR A 509 -16.29 21.65 -0.29
C THR A 509 -16.90 20.47 0.47
N HIS A 510 -16.07 19.61 1.08
CA HIS A 510 -16.54 18.53 1.95
C HIS A 510 -17.33 19.08 3.14
N THR A 511 -16.79 20.07 3.85
CA THR A 511 -17.44 20.71 5.00
C THR A 511 -18.78 21.34 4.60
N ALA A 512 -18.82 22.13 3.53
CA ALA A 512 -20.04 22.72 2.99
C ALA A 512 -21.07 21.66 2.56
N ARG A 513 -20.64 20.56 1.93
CA ARG A 513 -21.54 19.45 1.58
C ARG A 513 -22.11 18.79 2.82
N GLN A 514 -21.30 18.50 3.85
CA GLN A 514 -21.80 17.94 5.12
C GLN A 514 -22.80 18.86 5.83
N MET A 515 -22.56 20.18 5.83
CA MET A 515 -23.51 21.17 6.35
C MET A 515 -24.89 21.03 5.67
N VAL A 516 -24.91 20.87 4.35
CA VAL A 516 -26.13 20.77 3.55
C VAL A 516 -26.79 19.38 3.64
N THR A 517 -26.02 18.29 3.57
CA THR A 517 -26.58 16.93 3.41
C THR A 517 -26.62 16.10 4.69
N GLU A 518 -25.70 16.29 5.63
CA GLU A 518 -25.63 15.48 6.86
C GLU A 518 -26.12 16.21 8.11
N LEU A 519 -25.96 17.55 8.17
CA LEU A 519 -26.24 18.37 9.36
C LEU A 519 -27.52 19.22 9.26
N GLY A 520 -28.15 19.31 8.07
CA GLY A 520 -29.40 20.06 7.89
C GLY A 520 -29.27 21.59 8.06
N MET A 521 -28.09 22.16 7.81
CA MET A 521 -27.78 23.59 8.01
C MET A 521 -28.10 24.49 6.80
N SER A 522 -28.87 23.97 5.84
CA SER A 522 -29.42 24.68 4.68
C SER A 522 -30.86 25.10 4.96
N GLU A 523 -31.18 26.38 4.77
CA GLU A 523 -32.57 26.88 4.87
C GLU A 523 -33.42 26.40 3.68
N ARG A 524 -32.79 26.20 2.51
CA ARG A 524 -33.46 25.78 1.27
C ARG A 524 -33.87 24.31 1.27
N LEU A 525 -33.03 23.44 1.83
CA LEU A 525 -33.25 21.98 1.87
C LEU A 525 -33.81 21.51 3.22
N GLY A 526 -33.56 22.25 4.30
CA GLY A 526 -34.16 22.04 5.60
C GLY A 526 -33.56 20.89 6.42
N LEU A 527 -34.27 20.49 7.46
CA LEU A 527 -33.82 19.54 8.50
C LEU A 527 -33.94 18.07 8.06
N VAL A 528 -33.30 17.70 6.95
CA VAL A 528 -33.32 16.34 6.39
C VAL A 528 -31.90 15.84 6.10
N LYS A 529 -31.64 14.55 6.39
CA LYS A 529 -30.40 13.90 5.96
C LYS A 529 -30.53 13.38 4.53
N LEU A 530 -29.72 13.93 3.64
CA LEU A 530 -29.66 13.61 2.21
C LEU A 530 -28.42 12.75 1.93
N GLY A 531 -28.56 11.76 1.07
CA GLY A 531 -27.54 10.77 0.76
C GLY A 531 -27.52 9.61 1.76
N ARG A 532 -27.12 8.43 1.27
CA ARG A 532 -26.78 7.28 2.11
C ARG A 532 -25.35 6.84 1.82
N LYS A 533 -24.46 7.04 2.79
CA LYS A 533 -23.15 6.39 2.85
C LYS A 533 -23.36 4.88 3.05
N ARG A 534 -23.42 4.15 1.94
CA ARG A 534 -23.31 2.68 1.93
C ARG A 534 -21.83 2.32 1.80
N GLU A 535 -21.20 2.07 2.94
CA GLU A 535 -19.82 1.58 3.01
C GLU A 535 -19.72 0.06 2.69
N GLU A 536 -20.65 -0.44 1.88
CA GLU A 536 -20.63 -1.77 1.25
C GLU A 536 -19.53 -1.81 0.17
N ILE A 537 -18.26 -1.74 0.59
CA ILE A 537 -17.08 -1.78 -0.28
C ILE A 537 -16.96 -3.17 -0.92
N PHE A 538 -17.66 -3.33 -2.05
CA PHE A 538 -17.55 -4.43 -2.98
C PHE A 538 -16.47 -4.13 -4.03
N LEU A 539 -15.73 -5.14 -4.49
CA LEU A 539 -14.69 -4.94 -5.49
C LEU A 539 -15.30 -4.57 -6.85
N GLY A 540 -14.80 -3.50 -7.47
CA GLY A 540 -15.00 -3.25 -8.90
C GLY A 540 -16.31 -2.55 -9.27
N ARG A 541 -16.85 -1.68 -8.42
CA ARG A 541 -17.80 -0.63 -8.83
C ARG A 541 -17.52 0.65 -8.06
N ASP A 542 -17.74 1.79 -8.72
CA ASP A 542 -17.33 3.10 -8.23
C ASP A 542 -17.98 3.51 -6.90
N ILE A 543 -17.40 4.54 -6.27
CA ILE A 543 -17.85 5.16 -5.01
C ILE A 543 -19.15 5.95 -5.27
N SER A 544 -20.22 5.21 -5.56
CA SER A 544 -21.53 5.72 -5.88
C SER A 544 -22.30 5.91 -4.57
N GLU A 545 -22.23 7.12 -4.01
CA GLU A 545 -23.12 7.59 -2.94
C GLU A 545 -24.57 7.24 -3.32
N ASP A 546 -25.27 6.46 -2.48
CA ASP A 546 -26.63 5.97 -2.78
C ASP A 546 -27.60 7.16 -2.67
N ARG A 547 -27.76 7.87 -3.80
CA ARG A 547 -28.55 9.09 -3.97
C ARG A 547 -30.03 8.78 -3.75
N ASN A 548 -30.46 8.79 -2.48
CA ASN A 548 -31.86 8.66 -2.07
C ASN A 548 -32.69 9.95 -2.34
N TYR A 549 -32.29 10.76 -3.32
CA TYR A 549 -32.85 12.06 -3.67
C TYR A 549 -32.81 12.26 -5.20
N SER A 550 -33.67 13.13 -5.74
CA SER A 550 -33.75 13.39 -7.18
C SER A 550 -32.59 14.26 -7.69
N GLU A 551 -32.35 14.27 -9.01
CA GLU A 551 -31.36 15.16 -9.62
C GLU A 551 -31.70 16.66 -9.44
N GLU A 552 -32.97 17.02 -9.21
CA GLU A 552 -33.37 18.37 -8.82
C GLU A 552 -32.86 18.72 -7.41
N VAL A 553 -32.91 17.77 -6.47
CA VAL A 553 -32.32 17.92 -5.13
C VAL A 553 -30.79 17.86 -5.20
N ALA A 554 -30.20 17.04 -6.08
CA ALA A 554 -28.75 17.04 -6.34
C ALA A 554 -28.26 18.42 -6.80
N TYR A 555 -28.92 18.99 -7.80
CA TYR A 555 -28.66 20.35 -8.28
C TYR A 555 -28.88 21.40 -7.18
N ALA A 556 -29.91 21.26 -6.35
CA ALA A 556 -30.14 22.16 -5.21
C ALA A 556 -29.03 22.06 -4.15
N ILE A 557 -28.52 20.86 -3.83
CA ILE A 557 -27.37 20.65 -2.95
C ILE A 557 -26.14 21.36 -3.53
N ASP A 558 -25.81 21.11 -4.80
CA ASP A 558 -24.59 21.64 -5.40
C ASP A 558 -24.64 23.18 -5.57
N GLN A 559 -25.83 23.76 -5.79
CA GLN A 559 -26.05 25.21 -5.74
C GLN A 559 -25.89 25.78 -4.32
N GLU A 560 -26.41 25.09 -3.29
CA GLU A 560 -26.29 25.53 -1.90
C GLU A 560 -24.83 25.46 -1.39
N VAL A 561 -24.12 24.37 -1.73
CA VAL A 561 -22.69 24.21 -1.45
C VAL A 561 -21.88 25.32 -2.11
N LYS A 562 -22.15 25.64 -3.38
CA LYS A 562 -21.51 26.78 -4.04
C LYS A 562 -21.83 28.10 -3.35
N SER A 563 -23.09 28.36 -2.99
CA SER A 563 -23.52 29.58 -2.29
C SER A 563 -22.78 29.77 -0.96
N ILE A 564 -22.59 28.69 -0.18
CA ILE A 564 -21.81 28.70 1.06
C ILE A 564 -20.33 29.04 0.80
N ILE A 565 -19.71 28.41 -0.21
CA ILE A 565 -18.31 28.63 -0.57
C ILE A 565 -18.10 30.06 -1.08
N ASP A 566 -18.91 30.52 -2.04
CA ASP A 566 -18.86 31.88 -2.59
C ASP A 566 -19.02 32.93 -1.46
N SER A 567 -20.00 32.74 -0.55
CA SER A 567 -20.21 33.67 0.57
C SER A 567 -19.06 33.68 1.58
N CYS A 568 -18.43 32.54 1.83
CA CYS A 568 -17.23 32.49 2.67
C CYS A 568 -16.01 33.10 1.96
N TYR A 569 -15.89 32.93 0.64
CA TYR A 569 -14.83 33.52 -0.17
C TYR A 569 -14.85 35.05 -0.11
N GLU A 570 -16.01 35.66 -0.38
CA GLU A 570 -16.20 37.12 -0.29
C GLU A 570 -15.85 37.65 1.11
N ARG A 571 -16.42 37.04 2.18
CA ARG A 571 -16.12 37.42 3.57
C ARG A 571 -14.62 37.33 3.91
N THR A 572 -13.94 36.33 3.37
CA THR A 572 -12.50 36.10 3.58
C THR A 572 -11.65 37.11 2.83
N ARG A 573 -12.06 37.47 1.60
CA ARG A 573 -11.43 38.53 0.80
C ARG A 573 -11.57 39.88 1.47
N ASP A 574 -12.74 40.19 2.03
CA ASP A 574 -12.97 41.45 2.72
C ASP A 574 -12.07 41.56 3.96
N ILE A 575 -12.00 40.51 4.80
CA ILE A 575 -11.08 40.43 5.96
C ILE A 575 -9.60 40.63 5.54
N LEU A 576 -9.13 39.95 4.50
CA LEU A 576 -7.75 40.06 4.02
C LEU A 576 -7.45 41.38 3.30
N THR A 577 -8.48 42.07 2.80
CA THR A 577 -8.35 43.42 2.22
C THR A 577 -8.25 44.47 3.33
N GLU A 578 -9.05 44.36 4.39
CA GLU A 578 -8.95 45.22 5.58
C GLU A 578 -7.60 45.06 6.30
N ASN A 579 -7.08 43.83 6.36
CA ASN A 579 -5.81 43.50 7.02
C ASN A 579 -4.60 43.47 6.07
N ARG A 580 -4.69 44.11 4.90
CA ARG A 580 -3.70 43.99 3.82
C ARG A 580 -2.28 44.39 4.22
N GLU A 581 -2.12 45.48 4.98
CA GLU A 581 -0.80 45.94 5.42
C GLU A 581 -0.14 44.94 6.40
N LEU A 582 -0.93 44.25 7.23
CA LEU A 582 -0.45 43.18 8.11
C LEU A 582 -0.08 41.93 7.29
N LEU A 583 -0.87 41.57 6.28
CA LEU A 583 -0.55 40.46 5.36
C LEU A 583 0.80 40.69 4.67
N ASP A 584 1.05 41.88 4.10
CA ASP A 584 2.34 42.19 3.47
C ASP A 584 3.49 42.23 4.50
N LYS A 585 3.30 42.85 5.69
CA LYS A 585 4.32 42.93 6.78
C LYS A 585 4.72 41.54 7.30
N ILE A 586 3.73 40.73 7.71
CA ILE A 586 3.95 39.43 8.36
C ILE A 586 4.54 38.43 7.35
N SER A 587 4.08 38.44 6.09
CA SER A 587 4.65 37.58 5.05
C SER A 587 6.11 37.93 4.73
N GLY A 588 6.50 39.21 4.81
CA GLY A 588 7.91 39.62 4.72
C GLY A 588 8.76 39.01 5.83
N ILE A 589 8.32 39.11 7.08
CA ILE A 589 9.05 38.56 8.25
C ILE A 589 9.09 37.03 8.21
N LEU A 590 8.03 36.37 7.74
CA LEU A 590 8.00 34.91 7.59
C LEU A 590 8.99 34.42 6.51
N LEU A 591 9.26 35.21 5.47
CA LEU A 591 10.31 34.90 4.48
C LEU A 591 11.72 35.03 5.05
N GLU A 592 11.95 35.94 6.00
CA GLU A 592 13.23 36.09 6.69
C GLU A 592 13.45 35.03 7.78
N ARG A 593 12.39 34.61 8.50
CA ARG A 593 12.48 33.65 9.61
C ARG A 593 12.28 32.19 9.20
N GLU A 594 11.51 31.93 8.15
CA GLU A 594 10.97 30.63 7.67
C GLU A 594 9.97 29.94 8.61
N VAL A 595 9.89 30.38 9.87
CA VAL A 595 8.96 29.96 10.92
C VAL A 595 8.55 31.20 11.72
N LEU A 596 7.31 31.25 12.19
CA LEU A 596 6.84 32.17 13.23
C LEU A 596 6.05 31.38 14.29
N ASP A 597 6.35 31.61 15.57
CA ASP A 597 5.55 31.06 16.66
C ASP A 597 4.29 31.89 16.93
N GLY A 598 3.26 31.28 17.50
CA GLY A 598 1.96 31.93 17.76
C GLY A 598 2.07 33.23 18.56
N LYS A 599 2.96 33.27 19.56
CA LYS A 599 3.25 34.48 20.36
C LYS A 599 3.93 35.59 19.53
N GLU A 600 4.80 35.22 18.59
CA GLU A 600 5.41 36.19 17.67
C GLU A 600 4.36 36.74 16.71
N PHE A 601 3.51 35.86 16.18
CA PHE A 601 2.40 36.24 15.30
C PHE A 601 1.38 37.16 15.99
N GLU A 602 1.01 36.88 17.25
CA GLU A 602 0.14 37.77 18.04
C GLU A 602 0.77 39.15 18.29
N ALA A 603 2.06 39.22 18.62
CA ALA A 603 2.77 40.49 18.75
C ALA A 603 2.76 41.28 17.42
N LEU A 604 2.99 40.61 16.29
CA LEU A 604 2.93 41.24 14.96
C LEU A 604 1.51 41.72 14.60
N MET A 605 0.47 40.97 14.95
CA MET A 605 -0.94 41.38 14.77
C MET A 605 -1.32 42.58 15.64
N ASN A 606 -0.71 42.72 16.82
CA ASN A 606 -0.83 43.93 17.67
C ASN A 606 0.01 45.12 17.16
N GLY A 607 0.77 44.94 16.07
CA GLY A 607 1.61 45.97 15.45
C GLY A 607 3.04 46.05 16.00
N GLU A 608 3.42 45.23 16.98
CA GLU A 608 4.72 45.26 17.65
C GLU A 608 5.88 44.87 16.70
N GLU A 609 7.12 45.07 17.18
CA GLU A 609 8.35 44.65 16.50
C GLU A 609 8.98 43.48 17.26
N LEU A 610 9.29 42.40 16.53
CA LEU A 610 9.95 41.23 17.10
C LEU A 610 11.43 41.49 17.36
N PRO A 611 12.03 40.92 18.42
CA PRO A 611 13.48 40.97 18.62
C PRO A 611 14.21 40.35 17.40
N PRO A 612 15.43 40.82 17.08
CA PRO A 612 16.19 40.32 15.93
C PRO A 612 16.37 38.80 16.01
N LYS A 613 16.33 38.14 14.83
CA LYS A 613 16.39 36.68 14.70
C LYS A 613 17.60 36.14 15.48
N PRO A 614 17.43 35.21 16.45
CA PRO A 614 18.56 34.64 17.17
C PRO A 614 19.47 33.92 16.17
N GLU A 615 20.76 34.26 16.20
CA GLU A 615 21.74 33.63 15.31
C GLU A 615 21.82 32.13 15.63
N LYS A 616 21.57 31.28 14.63
CA LYS A 616 21.88 29.85 14.74
C LYS A 616 23.39 29.72 14.80
N ASN A 617 23.95 29.56 16.01
CA ASN A 617 25.38 29.37 16.24
C ASN A 617 25.94 28.32 15.28
N GLY A 618 26.85 28.75 14.39
CA GLY A 618 27.37 27.96 13.30
C GLY A 618 28.44 26.97 13.75
N THR A 619 28.02 25.80 14.25
CA THR A 619 28.89 24.62 14.41
C THR A 619 28.28 23.38 13.76
N ASN A 620 27.86 23.53 12.51
CA ASN A 620 27.94 22.46 11.52
C ASN A 620 28.96 22.92 10.47
N GLU A 621 30.25 22.68 10.74
CA GLU A 621 31.20 22.58 9.63
C GLU A 621 30.73 21.43 8.74
N ALA A 622 30.68 21.65 7.44
CA ALA A 622 30.38 20.58 6.50
C ALA A 622 31.62 19.71 6.37
N GLU A 623 31.69 18.63 7.17
CA GLU A 623 32.61 17.53 6.88
C GLU A 623 32.33 17.05 5.45
N GLU A 624 33.31 17.25 4.57
CA GLU A 624 33.32 16.62 3.25
C GLU A 624 33.25 15.10 3.45
N PRO A 625 32.51 14.36 2.61
CA PRO A 625 32.38 12.91 2.77
C PRO A 625 33.72 12.25 2.48
N GLN A 626 34.53 12.04 3.53
CA GLN A 626 35.76 11.26 3.45
C GLN A 626 35.41 9.85 2.97
N GLU A 627 36.14 9.38 1.96
CA GLU A 627 36.04 7.99 1.50
C GLU A 627 36.43 7.06 2.67
N PRO A 628 35.73 5.91 2.84
CA PRO A 628 35.99 5.04 3.98
C PRO A 628 37.37 4.39 3.86
N GLU A 629 38.35 4.90 4.63
CA GLU A 629 39.64 4.25 4.78
C GLU A 629 39.46 2.78 5.19
N ALA A 630 40.18 1.90 4.50
CA ALA A 630 40.10 0.47 4.77
C ALA A 630 40.76 0.16 6.12
N LEU A 631 39.98 -0.38 7.06
CA LEU A 631 40.49 -0.95 8.30
C LEU A 631 41.37 -2.18 8.01
N GLU A 632 42.66 -1.94 7.80
CA GLU A 632 43.66 -3.01 7.82
C GLU A 632 43.62 -3.74 9.16
N SER A 633 43.75 -5.07 9.12
CA SER A 633 43.71 -5.92 10.30
C SER A 633 44.99 -6.75 10.41
N SER A 634 45.68 -6.58 11.52
CA SER A 634 46.84 -7.34 11.99
C SER A 634 46.69 -7.49 13.51
N GLU A 635 47.15 -8.56 14.18
CA GLU A 635 47.92 -9.75 13.78
C GLU A 635 47.10 -11.00 14.22
N ALA A 636 46.88 -12.06 13.43
CA ALA A 636 47.75 -12.99 12.70
C ALA A 636 48.13 -14.27 13.49
N SER A 637 47.76 -15.45 12.95
CA SER A 637 48.52 -16.71 13.09
C SER A 637 48.04 -17.78 12.08
N GLU A 638 48.91 -18.15 11.13
CA GLU A 638 49.13 -19.52 10.58
C GLU A 638 47.96 -20.27 9.85
N ALA A 639 48.15 -20.90 8.67
CA ALA A 639 49.30 -20.94 7.76
C ALA A 639 48.94 -21.48 6.34
N GLU A 640 49.90 -21.32 5.41
CA GLU A 640 50.12 -22.04 4.13
C GLU A 640 49.21 -21.80 2.88
N THR A 641 49.88 -21.66 1.72
CA THR A 641 49.38 -21.47 0.34
C THR A 641 49.74 -22.69 -0.55
N PRO A 642 49.26 -22.81 -1.81
CA PRO A 642 49.90 -22.17 -3.00
C PRO A 642 48.91 -21.28 -3.82
N GLU A 643 49.34 -20.23 -4.57
CA GLU A 643 49.86 -20.22 -5.97
C GLU A 643 48.88 -20.80 -7.03
N GLU A 644 48.63 -20.23 -8.22
CA GLU A 644 49.21 -19.12 -9.04
C GLU A 644 48.03 -18.27 -9.66
N LEU A 645 48.08 -17.26 -10.57
CA LEU A 645 49.08 -16.68 -11.51
C LEU A 645 48.72 -15.18 -11.85
N LEU A 646 49.16 -14.67 -13.00
CA LEU A 646 48.98 -13.31 -13.61
C LEU A 646 47.84 -13.30 -14.69
N SER A 647 47.46 -12.24 -15.45
CA SER A 647 48.14 -10.98 -15.87
C SER A 647 47.19 -9.84 -16.38
N THR A 648 47.54 -8.58 -16.05
CA THR A 648 47.53 -7.32 -16.85
C THR A 648 46.35 -6.86 -17.75
N GLU A 649 45.99 -5.58 -17.54
CA GLU A 649 45.57 -4.45 -18.42
C GLU A 649 46.05 -4.44 -19.92
N PRO A 650 45.60 -3.51 -20.84
CA PRO A 650 45.12 -2.12 -20.59
C PRO A 650 44.08 -1.43 -21.53
N SER A 651 43.81 -0.15 -21.18
CA SER A 651 43.56 1.03 -22.04
C SER A 651 42.16 1.39 -22.58
N ALA A 652 41.88 2.70 -22.60
CA ALA A 652 40.75 3.39 -23.24
C ALA A 652 41.18 4.07 -24.57
N PRO A 653 40.27 4.75 -25.30
CA PRO A 653 40.27 6.23 -25.22
C PRO A 653 38.87 6.90 -25.32
N GLU A 654 38.87 8.24 -25.28
CA GLU A 654 37.73 9.16 -25.42
C GLU A 654 37.32 9.40 -26.89
N ASP A 655 36.05 9.76 -27.16
CA ASP A 655 35.65 10.99 -27.89
C ASP A 655 34.12 11.08 -28.15
N VAL A 656 33.56 12.30 -28.25
CA VAL A 656 32.14 12.60 -28.56
C VAL A 656 32.02 13.91 -29.36
N PRO A 657 31.42 13.92 -30.57
CA PRO A 657 30.27 14.82 -30.86
C PRO A 657 29.32 14.25 -31.97
N PRO A 658 28.32 15.00 -32.49
CA PRO A 658 27.08 15.37 -31.82
C PRO A 658 25.81 14.96 -32.63
N LEU A 659 24.62 15.26 -32.09
CA LEU A 659 23.32 15.06 -32.77
C LEU A 659 23.04 16.11 -33.86
N PRO A 660 22.35 15.75 -34.96
CA PRO A 660 21.78 16.70 -35.92
C PRO A 660 20.38 17.17 -35.50
N ASP A 661 20.08 18.43 -35.84
CA ASP A 661 18.76 19.06 -35.77
C ASP A 661 17.92 18.68 -37.00
N ASP A 662 16.59 18.65 -36.89
CA ASP A 662 15.73 18.79 -38.08
C ASP A 662 14.33 19.36 -37.74
N ARG A 663 13.73 20.08 -38.69
CA ARG A 663 12.46 20.80 -38.57
C ARG A 663 11.58 20.57 -39.80
N THR A 664 10.29 20.91 -39.68
CA THR A 664 9.24 20.75 -40.72
C THR A 664 8.83 19.28 -40.91
N ASP A 665 7.60 18.92 -41.29
CA ASP A 665 6.52 19.68 -41.94
C ASP A 665 5.15 19.57 -41.24
N ALA A 666 4.09 20.14 -41.82
CA ALA A 666 2.78 20.33 -41.16
C ALA A 666 1.57 19.67 -41.86
N LEU A 667 0.60 19.21 -41.04
CA LEU A 667 -0.81 18.91 -41.36
C LEU A 667 -1.09 17.70 -42.32
N PRO A 668 -2.34 17.19 -42.46
CA PRO A 668 -3.61 17.60 -41.82
C PRO A 668 -4.38 16.48 -41.06
N GLN A 669 -5.58 16.85 -40.61
CA GLN A 669 -6.62 16.06 -39.92
C GLN A 669 -6.93 14.68 -40.51
N LYS A 670 -7.44 13.78 -39.64
CA LYS A 670 -8.58 12.91 -39.96
C LYS A 670 -9.31 12.40 -38.71
N ASP A 671 -10.62 12.55 -38.68
CA ASP A 671 -11.51 11.88 -37.74
C ASP A 671 -11.59 10.37 -38.04
N PHE A 672 -11.83 9.54 -37.03
CA PHE A 672 -12.85 8.47 -37.11
C PHE A 672 -13.25 7.98 -35.70
N TRP A 673 -14.47 7.46 -35.58
CA TRP A 673 -15.12 7.09 -34.32
C TRP A 673 -14.94 5.61 -33.95
N ALA A 674 -14.96 5.32 -32.64
CA ALA A 674 -15.54 4.12 -32.04
C ALA A 674 -15.94 4.41 -30.57
#